data_AF-A0A6A4HPP8-F1
#
_entry.id   AF-A0A6A4HPP8-F1
#
_cell.length_a   1.000
_cell.length_b   1.000
_cell.length_c   1.000
_cell.angle_alpha   90.00
_cell.angle_beta   90.00
_cell.angle_gamma   90.00
#
_symmetry.space_group_name_H-M   'P 1'
#
loop_
_entity.id
_entity.type
_entity.pdbx_description
1 polymer ?
#
loop_
_entity_poly.entity_id
_entity_poly.type
_entity_poly.pdbx_seq_one_letter_code
_entity_poly.pdbx_strand_id
1 'polypeptide(L)'
;MAARRIHRARTATATSLYFNAGRILEFDDHYSDDDDDAEQSDIDKPEDYLGTWEKVSTNPDSTYFPWPDCETCVLDILRHIPQCAFSRKQNIAIHWAMVALGVPNLPSDRTMDDIDKELQKMCGIQTHRYDGKLGHVYYVNDMAGIIAQEMSNANVQSHLNFLPEDTDKNLAEAYQAKRWLNELDPDLLTPVHFAAGQDFFTLEPALLADGKTVCMPSRWFKRHGKVLTKAWPMKVVNLEDGGLSWAVQTYREIEVAESELLLCFNQLKESYEQFNIYFAALLVLIYFSDEEVSPDEYEDWNTTDPSWPFLSGYTADDTSGNVSKKWNKHNSFLFTAAGLPRHLASQETNVHFLCTSNTAAPLEMLDGIVEQLEKSQTEGIWAWDSYLNDLVLVIPSVLAMLGDNPMQRRLFCRVCGVSGKVEDDDAGPDEIDGNNSDASVDSASSQKGKGRKKAAPESMKDMITRVSDFMKRGVARTRDLTRRELRSQFIEASRVGGGAEFKRRKTRSGVKDTYQAVFIEQLQAIATKKGLFKRSKGTPVWRIRSLDPHQDTPVEVLHVILLGVVKYFWRDAVSRTKNKTDQPILIARLSSFNTWGLGLSPLDGKTLVNYAGSLTGRDFRAIAQAAPFVLEGLITNDQLEVWKALSALVTLVWQPQIHDVDEYIIELEKTIDYFLDATCRLTPRWFNKPKFHVLLHLPDHIRRFGPAMLFATESFESYNAIIRSRSVHSNRHAPSKDIAHAMARSNRVRHLLNGGVFWTKPMQLEPTLSPAPVASKNKPLKTIYERLLENPLQFTDPIFWKSASKDALALLTILNFDVKLLGRGHDEVEEDSGSVAGVPTAPAPLSQTIFAKKNPFQNELDNSLMCRTYNSVFLQSGDEAFIQNWIVWNRSTGNSTVIPTVGRIVEIGQVVRSDAEHKGMASFVTVRRAITGEWHSRYGMREIELTTEYQLVRPQDIQCVVNIQHNCSDNGCPVKRTATVMKEREESKEKELRVEHVNSDSLIVNTAQMRSAAYLKAFRRPIIL
;
A
#
# COMPACT_ATOMS: atom_id res chain seq x y z
N MET A 1 -24.19 -49.51 -58.39
CA MET A 1 -24.67 -50.56 -57.48
C MET A 1 -25.32 -49.91 -56.26
N ALA A 2 -26.37 -49.11 -56.41
CA ALA A 2 -27.78 -49.49 -56.65
C ALA A 2 -28.46 -50.17 -55.43
N ALA A 3 -29.25 -49.39 -54.68
CA ALA A 3 -30.62 -49.71 -54.23
C ALA A 3 -31.15 -48.52 -53.38
N ARG A 4 -32.05 -47.67 -53.91
CA ARG A 4 -33.54 -47.76 -53.89
C ARG A 4 -34.13 -47.37 -52.52
N ARG A 5 -35.24 -46.62 -52.38
CA ARG A 5 -36.12 -45.87 -53.29
C ARG A 5 -37.06 -45.00 -52.42
N ILE A 6 -37.55 -43.95 -53.05
CA ILE A 6 -38.55 -42.93 -52.72
C ILE A 6 -39.95 -43.48 -52.30
N HIS A 7 -40.68 -42.89 -51.32
CA HIS A 7 -41.91 -42.03 -51.46
C HIS A 7 -42.91 -41.99 -50.27
N ARG A 8 -43.43 -40.77 -50.00
CA ARG A 8 -44.80 -40.31 -49.62
C ARG A 8 -45.52 -40.67 -48.29
N ALA A 9 -45.87 -39.56 -47.59
CA ALA A 9 -47.23 -39.09 -47.20
C ALA A 9 -47.90 -39.46 -45.85
N ARG A 10 -48.26 -38.36 -45.14
CA ARG A 10 -49.51 -38.04 -44.37
C ARG A 10 -49.76 -38.57 -42.94
N THR A 11 -49.98 -37.56 -42.05
CA THR A 11 -50.97 -37.42 -40.95
C THR A 11 -50.93 -38.33 -39.72
N ALA A 12 -50.72 -37.78 -38.51
CA ALA A 12 -51.74 -37.22 -37.60
C ALA A 12 -51.31 -37.19 -36.11
N THR A 13 -51.72 -36.11 -35.42
CA THR A 13 -52.11 -35.99 -33.98
C THR A 13 -51.10 -36.15 -32.81
N ALA A 14 -50.75 -34.98 -32.24
CA ALA A 14 -50.93 -34.55 -30.84
C ALA A 14 -50.49 -35.47 -29.67
N THR A 15 -49.53 -35.04 -28.84
CA THR A 15 -49.72 -34.24 -27.59
C THR A 15 -48.44 -34.24 -26.73
N SER A 16 -47.96 -33.03 -26.41
CA SER A 16 -47.03 -32.49 -25.38
C SER A 16 -46.09 -33.39 -24.53
N LEU A 17 -44.81 -33.02 -24.41
CA LEU A 17 -44.23 -32.25 -23.26
C LEU A 17 -42.68 -32.19 -23.32
N TYR A 18 -42.18 -30.95 -23.26
CA TYR A 18 -40.90 -30.43 -22.71
C TYR A 18 -39.50 -30.72 -23.30
N PHE A 19 -38.76 -29.59 -23.46
CA PHE A 19 -37.30 -29.31 -23.43
C PHE A 19 -36.38 -30.18 -24.32
N ASN A 20 -35.47 -29.65 -25.16
CA ASN A 20 -34.44 -28.65 -24.89
C ASN A 20 -33.70 -28.28 -26.21
N ALA A 21 -33.00 -27.14 -26.18
CA ALA A 21 -31.77 -26.81 -26.93
C ALA A 21 -31.80 -26.24 -28.39
N GLY A 22 -31.22 -25.03 -28.52
CA GLY A 22 -30.37 -24.55 -29.63
C GLY A 22 -31.07 -24.20 -30.95
N ARG A 23 -30.72 -23.15 -31.70
CA ARG A 23 -29.53 -22.32 -31.78
C ARG A 23 -29.87 -21.15 -32.70
N ILE A 24 -29.24 -20.00 -32.45
CA ILE A 24 -28.77 -19.00 -33.44
C ILE A 24 -29.87 -18.26 -34.22
N LEU A 25 -30.09 -17.01 -33.83
CA LEU A 25 -30.11 -15.91 -34.79
C LEU A 25 -29.09 -14.87 -34.33
N GLU A 26 -28.03 -14.73 -35.12
CA GLU A 26 -27.13 -13.59 -35.11
C GLU A 26 -27.97 -12.32 -35.35
N PHE A 27 -27.91 -11.39 -34.42
CA PHE A 27 -28.25 -9.99 -34.68
C PHE A 27 -26.93 -9.22 -34.59
N ASP A 28 -26.48 -8.74 -35.76
CA ASP A 28 -25.44 -7.72 -35.90
C ASP A 28 -25.93 -6.44 -35.22
N ASP A 29 -25.47 -6.16 -34.01
CA ASP A 29 -25.63 -4.85 -33.36
C ASP A 29 -24.49 -3.93 -33.84
N HIS A 30 -24.62 -3.41 -35.06
CA HIS A 30 -23.97 -2.16 -35.45
C HIS A 30 -24.86 -0.99 -35.01
N TYR A 31 -24.73 -0.57 -33.76
CA TYR A 31 -25.07 0.79 -33.34
C TYR A 31 -23.77 1.57 -33.14
N SER A 32 -23.50 2.49 -34.06
CA SER A 32 -22.43 3.47 -33.98
C SER A 32 -22.88 4.63 -33.07
N ASP A 33 -22.39 4.66 -31.83
CA ASP A 33 -22.45 5.83 -30.94
C ASP A 33 -21.26 6.77 -31.25
N ASP A 34 -21.11 7.15 -32.53
CA ASP A 34 -20.26 8.25 -32.97
C ASP A 34 -21.15 9.49 -33.14
N ASP A 35 -21.40 10.25 -32.07
CA ASP A 35 -21.82 11.68 -32.11
C ASP A 35 -22.07 12.20 -30.68
N ASP A 36 -21.02 12.60 -29.96
CA ASP A 36 -21.14 13.35 -28.69
C ASP A 36 -20.76 14.84 -28.84
N ASP A 37 -20.67 15.35 -30.09
CA ASP A 37 -20.38 16.76 -30.40
C ASP A 37 -21.30 17.38 -31.48
N ALA A 38 -22.48 16.80 -31.73
CA ALA A 38 -23.47 17.40 -32.63
C ALA A 38 -24.70 17.90 -31.86
N GLU A 39 -25.00 19.20 -32.00
CA GLU A 39 -26.31 19.76 -31.72
C GLU A 39 -27.39 18.91 -32.42
N GLN A 40 -28.19 18.15 -31.66
CA GLN A 40 -29.36 17.47 -32.21
C GLN A 40 -30.63 17.76 -31.41
N SER A 41 -31.36 18.72 -32.00
CA SER A 41 -32.81 18.81 -32.19
C SER A 41 -33.73 18.20 -31.14
N ASP A 42 -34.57 19.09 -30.58
CA ASP A 42 -35.91 18.82 -30.09
C ASP A 42 -36.58 17.63 -30.78
N ILE A 43 -36.84 16.54 -30.04
CA ILE A 43 -38.06 15.73 -30.07
C ILE A 43 -38.05 14.83 -28.82
N ASP A 44 -39.21 14.77 -28.16
CA ASP A 44 -39.57 14.10 -26.90
C ASP A 44 -39.06 14.73 -25.59
N LYS A 45 -39.68 15.87 -25.24
CA LYS A 45 -39.77 16.36 -23.86
C LYS A 45 -40.91 15.62 -23.13
N PRO A 46 -40.64 14.78 -22.11
CA PRO A 46 -41.61 14.60 -21.05
C PRO A 46 -41.68 15.92 -20.28
N GLU A 47 -42.88 16.42 -20.10
CA GLU A 47 -43.23 17.74 -19.58
C GLU A 47 -42.38 18.19 -18.38
N ASP A 48 -41.76 19.37 -18.52
CA ASP A 48 -41.21 20.20 -17.43
C ASP A 48 -42.35 20.51 -16.43
N TYR A 49 -42.59 19.61 -15.48
CA TYR A 49 -43.33 19.92 -14.28
C TYR A 49 -42.36 20.15 -13.12
N LEU A 50 -42.47 21.36 -12.55
CA LEU A 50 -41.99 21.84 -11.23
C LEU A 50 -40.61 22.50 -11.18
N GLY A 51 -40.62 23.84 -11.14
CA GLY A 51 -39.70 24.68 -10.36
C GLY A 51 -38.23 24.79 -10.83
N THR A 52 -37.62 25.95 -10.63
CA THR A 52 -36.15 26.06 -10.59
C THR A 52 -35.65 25.25 -9.40
N TRP A 53 -35.23 24.00 -9.63
CA TRP A 53 -34.58 23.17 -8.61
C TRP A 53 -33.31 23.88 -8.12
N GLU A 54 -33.19 24.09 -6.81
CA GLU A 54 -31.95 24.55 -6.21
C GLU A 54 -30.88 23.48 -6.43
N LYS A 55 -29.81 23.81 -7.17
CA LYS A 55 -28.79 22.83 -7.55
C LYS A 55 -27.89 22.44 -6.36
N VAL A 56 -27.57 23.41 -5.50
CA VAL A 56 -26.72 23.23 -4.32
C VAL A 56 -27.18 24.23 -3.26
N SER A 57 -27.22 23.82 -1.99
CA SER A 57 -27.50 24.75 -0.89
C SER A 57 -26.30 25.66 -0.69
N THR A 58 -26.53 26.98 -0.76
CA THR A 58 -25.53 27.99 -0.40
C THR A 58 -25.61 28.42 1.07
N ASN A 59 -26.66 27.97 1.78
CA ASN A 59 -26.82 28.21 3.20
C ASN A 59 -26.18 27.07 4.01
N PRO A 60 -25.09 27.32 4.77
CA PRO A 60 -24.46 26.31 5.62
C PRO A 60 -25.37 25.75 6.72
N ASP A 61 -26.41 26.49 7.11
CA ASP A 61 -27.37 26.08 8.14
C ASP A 61 -28.50 25.20 7.56
N SER A 62 -28.48 24.90 6.25
CA SER A 62 -29.41 23.95 5.65
C SER A 62 -29.20 22.53 6.18
N THR A 63 -30.31 21.84 6.48
CA THR A 63 -30.33 20.48 7.06
C THR A 63 -29.45 19.49 6.32
N TYR A 64 -29.38 19.57 4.98
CA TYR A 64 -28.61 18.64 4.15
C TYR A 64 -27.46 19.31 3.41
N PHE A 65 -26.95 20.46 3.89
CA PHE A 65 -25.82 21.15 3.27
C PHE A 65 -24.63 20.19 2.99
N PRO A 66 -23.97 20.26 1.80
CA PRO A 66 -24.22 21.18 0.69
C PRO A 66 -25.36 20.79 -0.25
N TRP A 67 -25.97 19.62 -0.08
CA TRP A 67 -27.10 19.21 -0.90
C TRP A 67 -28.36 20.07 -0.61
N PRO A 68 -29.23 20.28 -1.61
CA PRO A 68 -30.47 21.04 -1.41
C PRO A 68 -31.46 20.30 -0.50
N ASP A 69 -31.49 18.97 -0.56
CA ASP A 69 -32.43 18.10 0.16
C ASP A 69 -31.84 16.70 0.41
N CYS A 70 -32.60 15.88 1.16
CA CYS A 70 -32.20 14.54 1.57
C CYS A 70 -32.09 13.58 0.37
N GLU A 71 -33.06 13.63 -0.54
CA GLU A 71 -33.16 12.74 -1.70
C GLU A 71 -31.97 12.94 -2.64
N THR A 72 -31.59 14.19 -2.89
CA THR A 72 -30.42 14.56 -3.66
C THR A 72 -29.13 14.10 -2.98
N CYS A 73 -29.02 14.28 -1.65
CA CYS A 73 -27.88 13.82 -0.87
C CYS A 73 -27.69 12.29 -1.02
N VAL A 74 -28.75 11.51 -0.80
CA VAL A 74 -28.71 10.05 -0.90
C VAL A 74 -28.37 9.60 -2.32
N LEU A 75 -28.95 10.22 -3.34
CA LEU A 75 -28.68 9.87 -4.74
C LEU A 75 -27.24 10.22 -5.16
N ASP A 76 -26.70 11.37 -4.73
CA ASP A 76 -25.33 11.75 -5.04
C ASP A 76 -24.33 10.79 -4.39
N ILE A 77 -24.53 10.50 -3.09
CA ILE A 77 -23.72 9.52 -2.36
C ILE A 77 -23.78 8.17 -3.09
N LEU A 78 -24.97 7.68 -3.42
CA LEU A 78 -25.16 6.37 -4.04
C LEU A 78 -24.51 6.26 -5.42
N ARG A 79 -24.61 7.30 -6.27
CA ARG A 79 -24.01 7.32 -7.61
C ARG A 79 -22.49 7.34 -7.56
N HIS A 80 -21.92 7.94 -6.52
CA HIS A 80 -20.49 8.25 -6.43
C HIS A 80 -19.81 7.61 -5.21
N ILE A 81 -20.36 6.51 -4.67
CA ILE A 81 -19.73 5.76 -3.56
C ILE A 81 -18.28 5.42 -3.94
N PRO A 82 -17.27 5.77 -3.13
CA PRO A 82 -15.86 5.57 -3.49
C PRO A 82 -15.50 4.14 -3.87
N GLN A 83 -16.09 3.14 -3.22
CA GLN A 83 -15.76 1.72 -3.37
C GLN A 83 -16.74 0.94 -4.27
N CYS A 84 -17.77 1.58 -4.82
CA CYS A 84 -18.80 0.93 -5.62
C CYS A 84 -19.09 1.73 -6.90
N ALA A 85 -19.16 1.03 -8.03
CA ALA A 85 -19.58 1.64 -9.30
C ALA A 85 -20.94 1.12 -9.75
N PHE A 86 -21.82 2.04 -10.09
CA PHE A 86 -23.12 1.74 -10.71
C PHE A 86 -23.11 2.19 -12.16
N SER A 87 -23.59 1.32 -13.05
CA SER A 87 -23.89 1.68 -14.43
C SER A 87 -25.11 2.60 -14.52
N ARG A 88 -25.24 3.33 -15.64
CA ARG A 88 -26.43 4.13 -15.93
C ARG A 88 -27.73 3.32 -15.84
N LYS A 89 -27.73 2.08 -16.34
CA LYS A 89 -28.89 1.16 -16.24
C LYS A 89 -29.24 0.81 -14.79
N GLN A 90 -28.25 0.59 -13.93
CA GLN A 90 -28.48 0.34 -12.50
C GLN A 90 -29.03 1.58 -11.80
N ASN A 91 -28.50 2.78 -12.11
CA ASN A 91 -29.02 4.03 -11.58
C ASN A 91 -30.47 4.28 -11.99
N ILE A 92 -30.84 4.00 -13.26
CA ILE A 92 -32.23 4.07 -13.73
C ILE A 92 -33.13 3.09 -12.96
N ALA A 93 -32.67 1.86 -12.71
CA ALA A 93 -33.44 0.87 -11.96
C ALA A 93 -33.66 1.28 -10.49
N ILE A 94 -32.64 1.87 -9.86
CA ILE A 94 -32.75 2.42 -8.50
C ILE A 94 -33.72 3.60 -8.48
N HIS A 95 -33.61 4.51 -9.45
CA HIS A 95 -34.50 5.66 -9.59
C HIS A 95 -35.95 5.21 -9.75
N TRP A 96 -36.21 4.25 -10.64
CA TRP A 96 -37.53 3.62 -10.78
C TRP A 96 -38.03 3.01 -9.46
N ALA A 97 -37.17 2.31 -8.71
CA ALA A 97 -37.56 1.71 -7.44
C ALA A 97 -37.96 2.76 -6.39
N MET A 98 -37.22 3.88 -6.32
CA MET A 98 -37.56 5.00 -5.43
C MET A 98 -38.89 5.65 -5.81
N VAL A 99 -39.15 5.85 -7.10
CA VAL A 99 -40.45 6.33 -7.60
C VAL A 99 -41.58 5.36 -7.24
N ALA A 100 -41.36 4.05 -7.44
CA ALA A 100 -42.35 3.01 -7.13
C ALA A 100 -42.66 2.91 -5.63
N LEU A 101 -41.70 3.25 -4.76
CA LEU A 101 -41.86 3.31 -3.31
C LEU A 101 -42.46 4.65 -2.83
N GLY A 102 -42.76 5.58 -3.74
CA GLY A 102 -43.40 6.85 -3.42
C GLY A 102 -42.46 7.89 -2.78
N VAL A 103 -41.15 7.82 -3.05
CA VAL A 103 -40.20 8.85 -2.60
C VAL A 103 -40.57 10.19 -3.27
N PRO A 104 -40.90 11.24 -2.49
CA PRO A 104 -41.30 12.52 -3.06
C PRO A 104 -40.09 13.25 -3.66
N ASN A 105 -40.33 14.16 -4.60
CA ASN A 105 -39.33 15.12 -5.09
C ASN A 105 -37.99 14.51 -5.58
N LEU A 106 -38.03 13.34 -6.21
CA LEU A 106 -36.81 12.69 -6.71
C LEU A 106 -36.26 13.42 -7.96
N PRO A 107 -35.01 13.93 -7.94
CA PRO A 107 -34.44 14.62 -9.10
C PRO A 107 -34.25 13.67 -10.30
N SER A 108 -34.41 14.19 -11.52
CA SER A 108 -34.14 13.43 -12.74
C SER A 108 -32.63 13.14 -12.92
N ASP A 109 -32.27 12.18 -13.79
CA ASP A 109 -30.87 11.92 -14.12
C ASP A 109 -30.13 13.18 -14.59
N ARG A 110 -30.79 13.99 -15.44
CA ARG A 110 -30.23 15.26 -15.94
C ARG A 110 -30.08 16.30 -14.83
N THR A 111 -31.05 16.37 -13.92
CA THR A 111 -30.98 17.24 -12.75
C THR A 111 -29.80 16.85 -11.87
N MET A 112 -29.59 15.55 -11.64
CA MET A 112 -28.44 15.03 -10.90
C MET A 112 -27.10 15.30 -11.58
N ASP A 113 -27.03 15.24 -12.92
CA ASP A 113 -25.81 15.63 -13.65
C ASP A 113 -25.47 17.12 -13.47
N ASP A 114 -26.50 17.97 -13.38
CA ASP A 114 -26.32 19.40 -13.13
C ASP A 114 -25.91 19.69 -11.68
N ILE A 115 -26.52 19.01 -10.71
CA ILE A 115 -26.14 19.06 -9.29
C ILE A 115 -24.69 18.59 -9.13
N ASP A 116 -24.32 17.47 -9.74
CA ASP A 116 -22.97 16.93 -9.73
C ASP A 116 -21.94 17.96 -10.24
N LYS A 117 -22.23 18.66 -11.34
CA LYS A 117 -21.35 19.71 -11.87
C LYS A 117 -21.16 20.85 -10.88
N GLU A 118 -22.22 21.31 -10.22
CA GLU A 118 -22.12 22.40 -9.24
C GLU A 118 -21.40 21.96 -7.96
N LEU A 119 -21.67 20.75 -7.46
CA LEU A 119 -20.94 20.17 -6.32
C LEU A 119 -19.45 19.97 -6.66
N GLN A 120 -19.13 19.52 -7.87
CA GLN A 120 -17.75 19.38 -8.32
C GLN A 120 -17.01 20.73 -8.37
N LYS A 121 -17.70 21.81 -8.79
CA LYS A 121 -17.12 23.17 -8.77
C LYS A 121 -16.89 23.66 -7.34
N MET A 122 -17.80 23.35 -6.43
CA MET A 122 -17.77 23.82 -5.05
C MET A 122 -16.66 23.13 -4.23
N CYS A 123 -16.57 21.81 -4.29
CA CYS A 123 -15.71 21.02 -3.39
C CYS A 123 -15.06 19.79 -4.04
N GLY A 124 -15.10 19.67 -5.37
CA GLY A 124 -14.54 18.52 -6.08
C GLY A 124 -13.11 18.69 -6.58
N ILE A 125 -12.53 17.58 -7.05
CA ILE A 125 -11.21 17.49 -7.70
C ILE A 125 -11.33 17.74 -9.20
N GLN A 126 -10.42 18.51 -9.79
CA GLN A 126 -10.39 18.68 -11.23
C GLN A 126 -9.73 17.51 -11.95
N THR A 127 -10.09 17.34 -13.22
CA THR A 127 -9.44 16.38 -14.11
C THR A 127 -8.84 17.13 -15.29
N HIS A 128 -7.53 17.07 -15.45
CA HIS A 128 -6.77 17.77 -16.48
C HIS A 128 -6.50 16.85 -17.67
N ARG A 129 -6.72 17.37 -18.89
CA ARG A 129 -6.39 16.68 -20.14
C ARG A 129 -4.93 16.97 -20.51
N TYR A 130 -4.17 15.93 -20.83
CA TYR A 130 -2.80 16.02 -21.33
C TYR A 130 -2.71 15.52 -22.77
N ASP A 131 -2.01 16.29 -23.60
CA ASP A 131 -1.47 15.82 -24.87
C ASP A 131 -0.09 15.23 -24.61
N GLY A 132 -0.05 13.90 -24.45
CA GLY A 132 1.16 13.16 -24.13
C GLY A 132 2.25 13.37 -25.18
N LYS A 133 3.51 13.43 -24.73
CA LYS A 133 4.66 13.69 -25.60
C LYS A 133 4.94 12.56 -26.61
N LEU A 134 4.32 11.39 -26.45
CA LEU A 134 4.37 10.29 -27.43
C LEU A 134 3.12 10.26 -28.32
N GLY A 135 2.21 11.24 -28.19
CA GLY A 135 1.04 11.44 -29.02
C GLY A 135 -0.28 10.92 -28.43
N HIS A 136 -0.28 10.39 -27.21
CA HIS A 136 -1.49 9.87 -26.59
C HIS A 136 -2.21 10.92 -25.75
N VAL A 137 -3.53 10.96 -25.84
CA VAL A 137 -4.37 11.77 -24.95
C VAL A 137 -4.68 10.97 -23.69
N TYR A 138 -4.46 11.55 -22.52
CA TYR A 138 -4.82 10.96 -21.23
C TYR A 138 -5.25 12.05 -20.24
N TYR A 139 -5.88 11.62 -19.15
CA TYR A 139 -6.44 12.51 -18.14
C TYR A 139 -5.83 12.22 -16.76
N VAL A 140 -5.53 13.27 -16.00
CA VAL A 140 -4.94 13.21 -14.66
C VAL A 140 -5.77 14.06 -13.70
N ASN A 141 -6.16 13.50 -12.57
CA ASN A 141 -6.81 14.24 -11.50
C ASN A 141 -5.82 15.18 -10.80
N ASP A 142 -6.31 16.33 -10.37
CA ASP A 142 -5.53 17.36 -9.71
C ASP A 142 -4.95 16.87 -8.38
N MET A 143 -3.64 16.64 -8.39
CA MET A 143 -2.89 16.17 -7.22
C MET A 143 -2.92 17.19 -6.08
N ALA A 144 -2.82 18.49 -6.40
CA ALA A 144 -2.80 19.54 -5.40
C ALA A 144 -4.15 19.65 -4.69
N GLY A 145 -5.25 19.58 -5.46
CA GLY A 145 -6.59 19.51 -4.90
C GLY A 145 -6.83 18.29 -4.01
N ILE A 146 -6.30 17.11 -4.37
CA ILE A 146 -6.42 15.91 -3.52
C ILE A 146 -5.67 16.10 -2.20
N ILE A 147 -4.43 16.61 -2.23
CA ILE A 147 -3.65 16.88 -1.02
C ILE A 147 -4.36 17.91 -0.14
N ALA A 148 -4.91 18.97 -0.73
CA ALA A 148 -5.66 19.98 0.01
C ALA A 148 -6.96 19.42 0.65
N GLN A 149 -7.62 18.44 0.03
CA GLN A 149 -8.74 17.71 0.64
C GLN A 149 -8.30 16.90 1.87
N GLU A 150 -7.16 16.23 1.82
CA GLU A 150 -6.66 15.46 2.98
C GLU A 150 -6.32 16.36 4.17
N MET A 151 -5.70 17.53 3.94
CA MET A 151 -5.41 18.52 4.99
C MET A 151 -6.69 19.08 5.63
N SER A 152 -7.73 19.26 4.82
CA SER A 152 -9.03 19.77 5.27
C SER A 152 -9.97 18.66 5.78
N ASN A 153 -9.50 17.43 5.86
CA ASN A 153 -10.25 16.29 6.39
C ASN A 153 -9.80 15.97 7.82
N ALA A 154 -10.64 16.28 8.81
CA ALA A 154 -10.32 16.09 10.23
C ALA A 154 -10.01 14.63 10.63
N ASN A 155 -10.59 13.65 9.92
CA ASN A 155 -10.33 12.22 10.16
C ASN A 155 -9.02 11.71 9.55
N VAL A 156 -8.32 12.54 8.78
CA VAL A 156 -7.02 12.20 8.19
C VAL A 156 -5.94 13.11 8.76
N GLN A 157 -6.20 14.42 8.81
CA GLN A 157 -5.23 15.42 9.22
C GLN A 157 -4.72 15.22 10.66
N SER A 158 -5.59 14.77 11.57
CA SER A 158 -5.23 14.47 12.96
C SER A 158 -4.20 13.34 13.11
N HIS A 159 -4.06 12.49 12.09
CA HIS A 159 -3.12 11.37 12.08
C HIS A 159 -1.88 11.62 11.21
N LEU A 160 -1.85 12.71 10.42
CA LEU A 160 -0.74 13.00 9.53
C LEU A 160 0.48 13.49 10.33
N ASN A 161 1.61 12.80 10.15
CA ASN A 161 2.90 13.23 10.65
C ASN A 161 3.67 13.99 9.56
N PHE A 162 4.10 15.21 9.90
CA PHE A 162 4.89 16.08 9.02
C PHE A 162 6.38 16.05 9.36
N LEU A 163 6.72 15.72 10.61
CA LEU A 163 8.10 15.58 11.07
C LEU A 163 8.51 14.10 11.11
N PRO A 164 9.75 13.76 10.72
CA PRO A 164 10.29 12.44 10.99
C PRO A 164 10.43 12.21 12.50
N GLU A 165 10.33 10.96 12.93
CA GLU A 165 10.45 10.54 14.32
C GLU A 165 11.64 9.60 14.49
N ASP A 166 12.57 9.95 15.37
CA ASP A 166 13.65 9.06 15.79
C ASP A 166 13.19 8.24 17.00
N THR A 167 12.96 6.96 16.75
CA THR A 167 12.57 5.95 17.76
C THR A 167 13.75 5.04 18.14
N ASP A 168 14.98 5.56 17.99
CA ASP A 168 16.25 4.87 18.18
C ASP A 168 16.38 3.62 17.29
N LYS A 169 15.97 2.47 17.82
CA LYS A 169 16.06 1.17 17.17
C LYS A 169 14.70 0.57 16.81
N ASN A 170 13.62 1.13 17.34
CA ASN A 170 12.27 0.68 17.01
C ASN A 170 11.89 1.23 15.63
N LEU A 171 11.16 0.45 14.85
CA LEU A 171 10.75 0.82 13.51
C LEU A 171 9.37 0.20 13.21
N ALA A 172 8.35 1.04 13.13
CA ALA A 172 6.97 0.66 12.81
C ALA A 172 6.44 1.42 11.59
N GLU A 173 6.86 2.68 11.44
CA GLU A 173 6.24 3.64 10.54
C GLU A 173 7.23 4.22 9.52
N ALA A 174 6.70 4.74 8.40
CA ALA A 174 7.53 5.28 7.32
C ALA A 174 8.31 6.54 7.73
N TYR A 175 7.71 7.39 8.58
CA TYR A 175 8.33 8.59 9.13
C TYR A 175 9.39 8.30 10.20
N GLN A 176 9.55 7.05 10.63
CA GLN A 176 10.63 6.61 11.52
C GLN A 176 11.86 6.12 10.76
N ALA A 177 11.73 5.93 9.46
CA ALA A 177 12.76 5.29 8.66
C ALA A 177 13.86 6.26 8.20
N LYS A 178 15.05 5.71 7.92
CA LYS A 178 16.24 6.50 7.60
C LYS A 178 16.06 7.44 6.41
N ARG A 179 15.24 7.07 5.42
CA ARG A 179 15.00 7.91 4.24
C ARG A 179 14.46 9.27 4.65
N TRP A 180 13.41 9.30 5.48
CA TRP A 180 12.81 10.55 5.93
C TRP A 180 13.69 11.24 6.96
N LEU A 181 14.21 10.50 7.94
CA LEU A 181 14.99 11.06 9.04
C LEU A 181 16.28 11.72 8.57
N ASN A 182 16.98 11.15 7.58
CA ASN A 182 18.35 11.54 7.25
C ASN A 182 18.60 11.86 5.77
N GLU A 183 17.88 11.26 4.82
CA GLU A 183 18.29 11.25 3.40
C GLU A 183 17.46 12.16 2.48
N LEU A 184 16.24 12.52 2.87
CA LEU A 184 15.43 13.45 2.10
C LEU A 184 16.07 14.84 2.08
N ASP A 185 15.91 15.50 0.94
CA ASP A 185 16.34 16.88 0.69
C ASP A 185 15.69 17.81 1.74
N PRO A 186 16.48 18.51 2.59
CA PRO A 186 15.96 19.40 3.61
C PRO A 186 14.97 20.46 3.10
N ASP A 187 15.15 20.93 1.86
CA ASP A 187 14.25 21.90 1.22
C ASP A 187 12.84 21.35 0.94
N LEU A 188 12.68 20.02 1.02
CA LEU A 188 11.40 19.31 0.87
C LEU A 188 10.91 18.74 2.21
N LEU A 189 11.55 19.10 3.32
CA LEU A 189 11.16 18.75 4.69
C LEU A 189 10.65 19.98 5.43
N THR A 190 9.98 19.76 6.56
CA THR A 190 9.28 20.83 7.29
C THR A 190 10.24 22.00 7.53
N PRO A 191 9.94 23.20 7.01
CA PRO A 191 10.85 24.34 7.06
C PRO A 191 10.81 25.01 8.41
N VAL A 192 9.66 24.99 9.08
CA VAL A 192 9.37 25.84 10.22
C VAL A 192 8.93 25.01 11.41
N HIS A 193 9.41 25.39 12.57
CA HIS A 193 8.93 24.89 13.85
C HIS A 193 8.60 26.05 14.77
N PHE A 194 7.41 26.02 15.36
CA PHE A 194 6.98 27.02 16.33
C PHE A 194 7.49 26.63 17.72
N ALA A 195 8.38 27.45 18.28
CA ALA A 195 8.96 27.24 19.61
C ALA A 195 9.10 28.59 20.33
N ALA A 196 8.96 28.60 21.66
CA ALA A 196 9.10 29.81 22.48
C ALA A 196 8.29 31.04 21.99
N GLY A 197 7.14 30.83 21.34
CA GLY A 197 6.30 31.90 20.81
C GLY A 197 6.76 32.49 19.47
N GLN A 198 7.71 31.85 18.78
CA GLN A 198 8.34 32.33 17.55
C GLN A 198 8.44 31.21 16.50
N ASP A 199 8.48 31.61 15.22
CA ASP A 199 8.72 30.70 14.10
C ASP A 199 10.22 30.59 13.83
N PHE A 200 10.75 29.38 13.98
CA PHE A 200 12.14 29.06 13.65
C PHE A 200 12.20 28.33 12.32
N PHE A 201 12.88 28.93 11.36
CA PHE A 201 13.03 28.37 10.03
C PHE A 201 14.34 27.61 9.86
N THR A 202 14.31 26.55 9.06
CA THR A 202 15.50 25.92 8.51
C THR A 202 16.23 26.90 7.62
N LEU A 203 17.56 26.81 7.59
CA LEU A 203 18.43 27.65 6.78
C LEU A 203 18.40 29.14 7.16
N GLU A 204 17.86 29.45 8.35
CA GLU A 204 17.93 30.77 8.97
C GLU A 204 18.70 30.71 10.29
N PRO A 205 19.46 31.77 10.64
CA PRO A 205 20.15 31.81 11.92
C PRO A 205 19.20 31.88 13.13
N ALA A 206 19.51 31.09 14.16
CA ALA A 206 18.81 31.06 15.43
C ALA A 206 19.80 31.22 16.60
N LEU A 207 19.42 32.02 17.59
CA LEU A 207 20.18 32.17 18.84
C LEU A 207 19.72 31.12 19.86
N LEU A 208 20.68 30.47 20.52
CA LEU A 208 20.41 29.53 21.60
C LEU A 208 20.26 30.22 22.96
N ALA A 209 19.65 29.52 23.91
CA ALA A 209 19.34 29.97 25.26
C ALA A 209 20.56 30.33 26.11
N ASP A 210 21.77 29.93 25.68
CA ASP A 210 23.02 30.38 26.31
C ASP A 210 23.36 31.85 26.01
N GLY A 211 22.60 32.49 25.10
CA GLY A 211 22.72 33.89 24.71
C GLY A 211 23.99 34.22 23.92
N LYS A 212 24.73 33.21 23.44
CA LYS A 212 26.01 33.40 22.74
C LYS A 212 26.16 32.54 21.49
N THR A 213 25.56 31.36 21.48
CA THR A 213 25.71 30.41 20.38
C THR A 213 24.65 30.68 19.31
N VAL A 214 25.11 30.99 18.11
CA VAL A 214 24.26 31.08 16.92
C VAL A 214 24.43 29.80 16.12
N CYS A 215 23.32 29.22 15.69
CA CYS A 215 23.31 28.05 14.82
C CYS A 215 22.29 28.23 13.70
N MET A 216 22.43 27.44 12.63
CA MET A 216 21.47 27.40 11.55
C MET A 216 20.77 26.04 11.54
N PRO A 217 19.49 25.94 11.92
CA PRO A 217 18.71 24.72 11.81
C PRO A 217 18.73 24.20 10.36
N SER A 218 18.97 22.91 10.19
CA SER A 218 18.99 22.22 8.90
C SER A 218 17.79 21.29 8.72
N ARG A 219 17.28 20.68 9.80
CA ARG A 219 16.08 19.83 9.76
C ARG A 219 15.46 19.62 11.14
N TRP A 220 14.14 19.58 11.19
CA TRP A 220 13.37 19.26 12.40
C TRP A 220 13.02 17.78 12.47
N PHE A 221 13.00 17.21 13.68
CA PHE A 221 12.59 15.83 13.93
C PHE A 221 12.09 15.66 15.37
N LYS A 222 11.32 14.60 15.63
CA LYS A 222 10.86 14.23 16.98
C LYS A 222 11.75 13.14 17.56
N ARG A 223 12.07 13.21 18.85
CA ARG A 223 12.66 12.09 19.62
C ARG A 223 12.04 12.08 21.02
N HIS A 224 11.51 10.93 21.44
CA HIS A 224 10.84 10.76 22.74
C HIS A 224 9.78 11.83 23.06
N GLY A 225 8.96 12.20 22.07
CA GLY A 225 7.89 13.20 22.22
C GLY A 225 8.35 14.66 22.28
N LYS A 226 9.66 14.94 22.15
CA LYS A 226 10.21 16.30 22.05
C LYS A 226 10.64 16.59 20.63
N VAL A 227 10.54 17.85 20.21
CA VAL A 227 11.09 18.30 18.93
C VAL A 227 12.54 18.72 19.12
N LEU A 228 13.39 18.25 18.22
CA LEU A 228 14.78 18.63 18.09
C LEU A 228 15.03 19.12 16.67
N THR A 229 16.15 19.83 16.51
CA THR A 229 16.68 20.18 15.21
C THR A 229 18.11 19.72 15.09
N LYS A 230 18.47 19.27 13.90
CA LYS A 230 19.89 19.26 13.54
C LYS A 230 20.24 20.66 13.07
N ALA A 231 21.37 21.17 13.50
CA ALA A 231 21.81 22.52 13.17
C ALA A 231 23.31 22.56 12.89
N TRP A 232 23.73 23.54 12.11
CA TRP A 232 25.14 23.85 11.90
C TRP A 232 25.56 25.02 12.80
N PRO A 233 26.64 24.89 13.59
CA PRO A 233 27.18 26.01 14.34
C PRO A 233 27.63 27.13 13.40
N MET A 234 27.46 28.38 13.84
CA MET A 234 27.89 29.56 13.10
C MET A 234 28.99 30.30 13.84
N LYS A 235 29.95 30.86 13.10
CA LYS A 235 31.05 31.65 13.66
C LYS A 235 31.23 32.97 12.91
N VAL A 236 31.65 33.99 13.65
CA VAL A 236 32.01 35.27 13.05
C VAL A 236 33.40 35.15 12.42
N VAL A 237 33.54 35.63 11.18
CA VAL A 237 34.80 35.62 10.40
C VAL A 237 35.07 37.00 9.80
N ASN A 238 36.35 37.32 9.60
CA ASN A 238 36.79 38.56 8.96
C ASN A 238 36.91 38.34 7.45
N LEU A 239 36.29 39.20 6.66
CA LEU A 239 36.41 39.28 5.20
C LEU A 239 37.67 40.06 4.80
N GLU A 240 38.16 39.84 3.58
CA GLU A 240 39.36 40.49 3.05
C GLU A 240 39.27 42.02 2.98
N ASP A 241 38.06 42.57 2.87
CA ASP A 241 37.78 44.00 2.86
C ASP A 241 37.73 44.64 4.27
N GLY A 242 37.93 43.84 5.32
CA GLY A 242 37.82 44.27 6.72
C GLY A 242 36.41 44.22 7.29
N GLY A 243 35.42 43.71 6.53
CA GLY A 243 34.07 43.42 7.03
C GLY A 243 34.01 42.16 7.91
N LEU A 244 33.04 42.08 8.80
CA LEU A 244 32.74 40.87 9.58
C LEU A 244 31.51 40.17 8.98
N SER A 245 31.53 38.84 8.84
CA SER A 245 30.41 38.02 8.37
C SER A 245 30.24 36.74 9.21
N TRP A 246 29.19 35.96 8.98
CA TRP A 246 28.92 34.69 9.63
C TRP A 246 29.21 33.51 8.69
N ALA A 247 30.13 32.65 9.08
CA ALA A 247 30.39 31.39 8.40
C ALA A 247 29.57 30.25 9.01
N VAL A 248 28.97 29.43 8.14
CA VAL A 248 28.24 28.22 8.51
C VAL A 248 29.18 27.03 8.47
N GLN A 249 29.31 26.30 9.58
CA GLN A 249 30.18 25.13 9.69
C GLN A 249 29.45 23.84 9.27
N THR A 250 29.20 23.62 7.97
CA THR A 250 28.37 22.48 7.49
C THR A 250 29.00 21.10 7.70
N TYR A 251 30.32 21.04 7.91
CA TYR A 251 31.05 19.81 8.26
C TYR A 251 30.75 19.30 9.68
N ARG A 252 30.16 20.14 10.55
CA ARG A 252 29.81 19.79 11.93
C ARG A 252 28.31 19.99 12.15
N GLU A 253 27.61 18.91 12.42
CA GLU A 253 26.19 18.91 12.78
C GLU A 253 26.04 18.77 14.30
N ILE A 254 25.24 19.63 14.91
CA ILE A 254 24.84 19.55 16.32
C ILE A 254 23.34 19.26 16.41
N GLU A 255 22.92 18.63 17.50
CA GLU A 255 21.50 18.50 17.83
C GLU A 255 21.13 19.52 18.90
N VAL A 256 20.02 20.23 18.68
CA VAL A 256 19.51 21.29 19.55
C VAL A 256 18.06 20.96 19.89
N ALA A 257 17.70 20.95 21.18
CA ALA A 257 16.31 20.77 21.59
C ALA A 257 15.52 22.07 21.40
N GLU A 258 14.21 21.98 21.12
CA GLU A 258 13.35 23.17 20.97
C GLU A 258 13.40 24.11 22.21
N SER A 259 13.63 23.56 23.40
CA SER A 259 13.76 24.32 24.65
C SER A 259 15.04 25.16 24.74
N GLU A 260 16.02 24.89 23.88
CA GLU A 260 17.27 25.63 23.81
C GLU A 260 17.21 26.77 22.79
N LEU A 261 16.12 26.91 22.03
CA LEU A 261 15.92 28.00 21.08
C LEU A 261 15.46 29.27 21.82
N LEU A 262 16.15 30.39 21.58
CA LEU A 262 15.87 31.67 22.24
C LEU A 262 15.26 32.70 21.28
N LEU A 263 15.95 33.03 20.19
CA LEU A 263 15.48 34.01 19.20
C LEU A 263 15.55 33.46 17.78
N CYS A 264 14.46 33.61 17.04
CA CYS A 264 14.44 33.37 15.60
C CYS A 264 15.18 34.50 14.85
N PHE A 265 15.44 34.32 13.56
CA PHE A 265 16.25 35.25 12.78
C PHE A 265 15.71 36.69 12.79
N ASN A 266 14.40 36.86 12.62
CA ASN A 266 13.76 38.18 12.64
C ASN A 266 13.95 38.90 13.99
N GLN A 267 13.78 38.19 15.10
CA GLN A 267 13.96 38.75 16.44
C GLN A 267 15.44 39.00 16.76
N LEU A 268 16.32 38.10 16.33
CA LEU A 268 17.77 38.24 16.46
C LEU A 268 18.27 39.49 15.73
N LYS A 269 17.76 39.74 14.51
CA LYS A 269 18.05 40.95 13.74
C LYS A 269 17.65 42.24 14.47
N GLU A 270 16.58 42.22 15.26
CA GLU A 270 16.11 43.38 16.02
C GLU A 270 16.83 43.57 17.37
N SER A 271 17.43 42.51 17.93
CA SER A 271 17.90 42.51 19.33
C SER A 271 19.36 42.08 19.53
N TYR A 272 20.12 41.80 18.48
CA TYR A 272 21.52 41.30 18.55
C TYR A 272 22.43 42.12 19.47
N GLU A 273 22.27 43.45 19.51
CA GLU A 273 23.07 44.36 20.34
C GLU A 273 22.91 44.07 21.84
N GLN A 274 21.73 43.62 22.26
CA GLN A 274 21.42 43.30 23.65
C GLN A 274 22.11 42.03 24.13
N PHE A 275 22.44 41.12 23.21
CA PHE A 275 23.11 39.85 23.49
C PHE A 275 24.63 39.92 23.27
N ASN A 276 25.15 41.09 22.90
CA ASN A 276 26.56 41.29 22.56
C ASN A 276 27.02 40.33 21.43
N ILE A 277 26.13 40.08 20.48
CA ILE A 277 26.35 39.26 19.29
C ILE A 277 26.53 40.19 18.10
N TYR A 278 27.47 39.91 17.20
CA TYR A 278 27.60 40.69 15.96
C TYR A 278 26.55 40.26 14.94
N PHE A 279 25.83 41.21 14.35
CA PHE A 279 24.89 40.96 13.25
C PHE A 279 25.52 41.33 11.90
N ALA A 280 25.69 40.33 11.04
CA ALA A 280 26.01 40.55 9.63
C ALA A 280 24.75 40.33 8.79
N ALA A 281 24.33 41.33 8.02
CA ALA A 281 23.18 41.21 7.11
C ALA A 281 23.46 40.28 5.90
N LEU A 282 24.74 40.02 5.62
CA LEU A 282 25.20 39.12 4.56
C LEU A 282 25.67 37.80 5.20
N LEU A 283 24.95 36.71 4.91
CA LEU A 283 25.42 35.34 5.08
C LEU A 283 26.42 35.07 3.95
N VAL A 284 27.69 35.30 4.22
CA VAL A 284 28.76 34.89 3.33
C VAL A 284 29.36 33.67 4.01
N LEU A 285 29.65 32.60 3.25
CA LEU A 285 30.61 31.54 3.60
C LEU A 285 29.99 30.23 4.14
N ILE A 286 29.95 29.22 3.26
CA ILE A 286 29.86 27.79 3.60
C ILE A 286 31.28 27.25 3.83
N TYR A 287 31.50 26.55 4.95
CA TYR A 287 32.81 25.96 5.28
C TYR A 287 32.76 24.42 5.15
N PHE A 288 33.66 23.83 4.34
CA PHE A 288 33.67 22.39 4.04
C PHE A 288 34.70 21.56 4.85
N SER A 289 35.67 22.16 5.55
CA SER A 289 36.70 21.44 6.32
C SER A 289 37.15 22.18 7.59
N ASP A 290 37.84 21.50 8.51
CA ASP A 290 38.42 22.10 9.74
C ASP A 290 39.74 22.86 9.49
N GLU A 291 40.28 22.85 8.27
CA GLU A 291 41.53 23.53 7.91
C GLU A 291 41.25 24.98 7.47
N GLU A 292 42.16 25.93 7.71
CA GLU A 292 42.04 27.31 7.20
C GLU A 292 42.02 27.29 5.66
N VAL A 293 40.81 27.34 5.09
CA VAL A 293 40.58 27.35 3.65
C VAL A 293 40.89 28.74 3.07
N SER A 294 41.47 28.79 1.87
CA SER A 294 41.75 30.02 1.12
C SER A 294 40.45 30.82 0.84
N PRO A 295 40.48 32.16 0.90
CA PRO A 295 39.42 33.07 0.41
C PRO A 295 38.75 32.72 -0.92
N ASP A 296 39.45 31.98 -1.79
CA ASP A 296 38.98 31.62 -3.13
C ASP A 296 38.08 30.37 -3.21
N GLU A 297 37.90 29.58 -2.12
CA GLU A 297 37.04 28.38 -2.12
C GLU A 297 35.66 28.60 -1.45
N TYR A 298 35.29 29.86 -1.26
CA TYR A 298 34.07 30.25 -0.57
C TYR A 298 32.88 30.51 -1.52
N GLU A 299 31.69 30.05 -1.14
CA GLU A 299 30.42 30.31 -1.86
C GLU A 299 29.45 31.17 -1.04
N ASP A 300 28.71 32.07 -1.72
CA ASP A 300 27.65 32.89 -1.13
C ASP A 300 26.42 32.05 -0.75
N TRP A 301 25.87 32.26 0.45
CA TRP A 301 24.64 31.59 0.89
C TRP A 301 23.40 32.32 0.36
N ASN A 302 22.73 31.72 -0.63
CA ASN A 302 21.57 32.33 -1.30
C ASN A 302 20.23 31.63 -0.99
N THR A 303 20.19 30.73 -0.01
CA THR A 303 19.01 29.89 0.28
C THR A 303 18.41 30.30 1.62
N THR A 304 17.44 31.23 1.62
CA THR A 304 16.73 31.67 2.84
C THR A 304 15.21 31.63 2.64
N ASP A 305 14.70 30.77 1.76
CA ASP A 305 13.25 30.71 1.47
C ASP A 305 12.72 29.30 1.74
N PRO A 306 12.30 29.02 2.97
CA PRO A 306 11.93 27.68 3.39
C PRO A 306 10.42 27.51 3.27
N SER A 307 10.01 26.38 2.69
CA SER A 307 8.68 26.18 2.14
C SER A 307 8.11 24.85 2.67
N TRP A 308 6.81 24.81 3.02
CA TRP A 308 6.16 23.79 3.87
C TRP A 308 5.88 22.45 3.18
N PRO A 309 6.11 21.21 3.69
CA PRO A 309 5.92 19.95 2.95
C PRO A 309 4.82 18.99 3.38
N PHE A 310 4.38 18.21 2.39
CA PHE A 310 3.53 17.02 2.42
C PHE A 310 4.38 15.85 1.93
N LEU A 311 4.34 14.65 2.52
CA LEU A 311 5.09 13.50 1.98
C LEU A 311 4.15 12.42 1.41
N SER A 312 4.36 12.06 0.14
CA SER A 312 3.57 11.08 -0.60
C SER A 312 4.41 9.87 -1.03
N GLY A 313 3.85 8.67 -0.91
CA GLY A 313 4.33 7.47 -1.59
C GLY A 313 3.58 7.28 -2.92
N TYR A 314 4.29 7.29 -4.05
CA TYR A 314 3.66 7.08 -5.36
C TYR A 314 3.76 5.62 -5.77
N THR A 315 2.71 5.10 -6.40
CA THR A 315 2.70 3.75 -6.94
C THR A 315 2.25 3.79 -8.39
N ALA A 316 2.89 2.98 -9.22
CA ALA A 316 2.40 2.69 -10.55
C ALA A 316 2.20 1.19 -10.68
N ASP A 317 1.04 0.80 -11.17
CA ASP A 317 0.67 -0.59 -11.33
C ASP A 317 -0.17 -0.78 -12.61
N ASP A 318 -0.23 -2.01 -13.11
CA ASP A 318 -1.12 -2.36 -14.20
C ASP A 318 -2.39 -3.07 -13.73
N THR A 319 -3.53 -2.61 -14.24
CA THR A 319 -4.82 -3.24 -14.02
C THR A 319 -5.48 -3.60 -15.35
N SER A 320 -6.42 -4.53 -15.31
CA SER A 320 -7.28 -4.79 -16.47
C SER A 320 -8.54 -3.94 -16.38
N GLY A 321 -8.93 -3.32 -17.50
CA GLY A 321 -10.22 -2.62 -17.65
C GLY A 321 -11.41 -3.56 -17.90
N ASN A 322 -11.18 -4.87 -17.94
CA ASN A 322 -12.21 -5.88 -18.13
C ASN A 322 -12.35 -6.75 -16.88
N VAL A 323 -13.49 -7.44 -16.74
CA VAL A 323 -13.69 -8.46 -15.68
C VAL A 323 -12.65 -9.59 -15.76
N SER A 324 -12.17 -9.91 -16.97
CA SER A 324 -11.06 -10.86 -17.18
C SER A 324 -9.72 -10.12 -17.34
N LYS A 325 -8.66 -10.59 -16.65
CA LYS A 325 -7.32 -9.98 -16.65
C LYS A 325 -6.58 -10.00 -18.00
N LYS A 326 -7.14 -10.66 -19.03
CA LYS A 326 -6.40 -11.01 -20.25
C LYS A 326 -6.44 -9.95 -21.37
N TRP A 327 -7.42 -9.05 -21.36
CA TRP A 327 -7.64 -8.08 -22.44
C TRP A 327 -7.88 -6.68 -21.88
N ASN A 328 -7.50 -5.63 -22.62
CA ASN A 328 -7.67 -4.22 -22.26
C ASN A 328 -6.86 -3.79 -21.00
N LYS A 329 -5.53 -3.91 -21.10
CA LYS A 329 -4.58 -3.48 -20.06
C LYS A 329 -4.65 -1.97 -19.88
N HIS A 330 -4.74 -1.54 -18.62
CA HIS A 330 -4.62 -0.16 -18.19
C HIS A 330 -3.38 -0.03 -17.31
N ASN A 331 -2.61 1.03 -17.49
CA ASN A 331 -1.62 1.45 -16.50
C ASN A 331 -2.27 2.52 -15.63
N SER A 332 -2.03 2.47 -14.32
CA SER A 332 -2.61 3.40 -13.36
C SER A 332 -1.56 3.94 -12.40
N PHE A 333 -1.71 5.20 -12.00
CA PHE A 333 -0.93 5.81 -10.93
C PHE A 333 -1.85 6.12 -9.75
N LEU A 334 -1.42 5.65 -8.58
CA LEU A 334 -2.08 5.86 -7.29
C LEU A 334 -1.05 6.42 -6.30
N PHE A 335 -1.50 7.06 -5.23
CA PHE A 335 -0.62 7.45 -4.13
C PHE A 335 -1.32 7.34 -2.77
N THR A 336 -0.53 7.29 -1.70
CA THR A 336 -1.00 7.43 -0.32
C THR A 336 -0.06 8.37 0.44
N ALA A 337 -0.54 9.00 1.50
CA ALA A 337 0.27 9.88 2.34
C ALA A 337 1.19 9.04 3.22
N ALA A 338 2.51 9.26 3.12
CA ALA A 338 3.49 8.49 3.88
C ALA A 338 3.54 8.88 5.37
N GLY A 339 3.00 10.06 5.72
CA GLY A 339 2.88 10.52 7.10
C GLY A 339 1.76 9.85 7.90
N LEU A 340 0.91 9.04 7.26
CA LEU A 340 -0.12 8.27 7.96
C LEU A 340 0.48 7.05 8.66
N PRO A 341 -0.02 6.69 9.86
CA PRO A 341 0.24 5.40 10.46
C PRO A 341 -0.11 4.25 9.51
N ARG A 342 0.68 3.18 9.53
CA ARG A 342 0.55 2.01 8.63
C ARG A 342 -0.88 1.47 8.55
N HIS A 343 -1.56 1.38 9.69
CA HIS A 343 -2.91 0.83 9.75
C HIS A 343 -3.95 1.70 9.01
N LEU A 344 -3.72 3.02 8.89
CA LEU A 344 -4.54 3.92 8.09
C LEU A 344 -4.05 3.98 6.63
N ALA A 345 -2.74 4.04 6.40
CA ALA A 345 -2.15 4.10 5.05
C ALA A 345 -2.47 2.86 4.19
N SER A 346 -2.72 1.71 4.85
CA SER A 346 -3.11 0.46 4.19
C SER A 346 -4.62 0.33 3.92
N GLN A 347 -5.45 1.26 4.40
CA GLN A 347 -6.88 1.27 4.10
C GLN A 347 -7.13 1.79 2.68
N GLU A 348 -8.04 1.14 1.95
CA GLU A 348 -8.43 1.56 0.60
C GLU A 348 -8.96 3.01 0.55
N THR A 349 -9.52 3.49 1.66
CA THR A 349 -9.98 4.88 1.83
C THR A 349 -8.87 5.90 1.71
N ASN A 350 -7.63 5.55 2.04
CA ASN A 350 -6.48 6.48 2.01
C ASN A 350 -5.57 6.23 0.80
N VAL A 351 -6.09 5.52 -0.21
CA VAL A 351 -5.45 5.35 -1.53
C VAL A 351 -6.13 6.30 -2.52
N HIS A 352 -5.34 7.14 -3.17
CA HIS A 352 -5.83 8.17 -4.07
C HIS A 352 -5.47 7.88 -5.53
N PHE A 353 -6.44 8.10 -6.41
CA PHE A 353 -6.28 7.93 -7.85
C PHE A 353 -5.75 9.21 -8.51
N LEU A 354 -4.70 9.09 -9.33
CA LEU A 354 -4.21 10.19 -10.18
C LEU A 354 -4.64 10.01 -11.63
N CYS A 355 -4.26 8.90 -12.27
CA CYS A 355 -4.59 8.69 -13.67
C CYS A 355 -4.59 7.22 -14.07
N THR A 356 -5.28 6.95 -15.17
CA THR A 356 -5.23 5.65 -15.84
C THR A 356 -5.27 5.82 -17.35
N SER A 357 -4.63 4.92 -18.09
CA SER A 357 -4.79 4.84 -19.54
C SER A 357 -4.54 3.43 -20.06
N ASN A 358 -5.29 3.02 -21.08
CA ASN A 358 -5.06 1.80 -21.83
C ASN A 358 -4.22 2.00 -23.10
N THR A 359 -3.90 3.25 -23.44
CA THR A 359 -3.13 3.62 -24.64
C THR A 359 -1.81 4.29 -24.30
N ALA A 360 -1.81 5.20 -23.31
CA ALA A 360 -0.61 5.92 -22.90
C ALA A 360 0.33 5.03 -22.07
N ALA A 361 1.63 5.14 -22.35
CA ALA A 361 2.65 4.40 -21.62
C ALA A 361 2.86 4.98 -20.20
N PRO A 362 3.29 4.19 -19.20
CA PRO A 362 3.46 4.67 -17.83
C PRO A 362 4.36 5.91 -17.69
N LEU A 363 5.51 5.94 -18.38
CA LEU A 363 6.41 7.10 -18.34
C LEU A 363 5.83 8.33 -19.05
N GLU A 364 4.92 8.16 -20.02
CA GLU A 364 4.23 9.28 -20.66
C GLU A 364 3.17 9.86 -19.73
N MET A 365 2.42 9.03 -19.02
CA MET A 365 1.46 9.47 -18.00
C MET A 365 2.15 10.13 -16.80
N LEU A 366 3.31 9.59 -16.39
CA LEU A 366 4.15 10.16 -15.34
C LEU A 366 4.62 11.58 -15.70
N ASP A 367 4.75 11.91 -16.98
CA ASP A 367 5.15 13.24 -17.42
C ASP A 367 4.22 14.35 -16.90
N GLY A 368 2.91 14.14 -16.99
CA GLY A 368 1.89 15.08 -16.50
C GLY A 368 1.80 15.11 -14.97
N ILE A 369 2.00 13.97 -14.30
CA ILE A 369 2.09 13.90 -12.83
C ILE A 369 3.31 14.70 -12.33
N VAL A 370 4.47 14.50 -12.96
CA VAL A 370 5.70 15.19 -12.57
C VAL A 370 5.61 16.69 -12.84
N GLU A 371 4.85 17.12 -13.86
CA GLU A 371 4.56 18.54 -14.07
C GLU A 371 3.77 19.15 -12.89
N GLN A 372 2.71 18.48 -12.41
CA GLN A 372 1.98 18.92 -11.22
C GLN A 372 2.85 18.89 -9.96
N LEU A 373 3.69 17.86 -9.81
CA LEU A 373 4.61 17.73 -8.68
C LEU A 373 5.67 18.84 -8.67
N GLU A 374 6.33 19.11 -9.80
CA GLU A 374 7.31 20.20 -9.94
C GLU A 374 6.69 21.56 -9.60
N LYS A 375 5.47 21.82 -10.08
CA LYS A 375 4.72 23.04 -9.75
C LYS A 375 4.45 23.11 -8.25
N SER A 376 3.91 22.05 -7.67
CA SER A 376 3.57 22.00 -6.24
C SER A 376 4.81 22.08 -5.33
N GLN A 377 5.95 21.58 -5.79
CA GLN A 377 7.23 21.69 -5.08
C GLN A 377 7.85 23.08 -5.14
N THR A 378 7.52 23.87 -6.16
CA THR A 378 8.07 25.22 -6.37
C THR A 378 7.17 26.29 -5.77
N GLU A 379 5.86 26.16 -5.95
CA GLU A 379 4.86 27.17 -5.55
C GLU A 379 4.19 26.82 -4.21
N GLY A 380 4.30 25.57 -3.75
CA GLY A 380 3.51 25.04 -2.64
C GLY A 380 2.03 24.83 -2.99
N ILE A 381 1.30 24.17 -2.10
CA ILE A 381 -0.13 23.90 -2.17
C ILE A 381 -0.78 24.62 -1.00
N TRP A 382 -1.60 25.63 -1.27
CA TRP A 382 -2.42 26.23 -0.22
C TRP A 382 -3.57 25.29 0.15
N ALA A 383 -3.68 24.95 1.43
CA ALA A 383 -4.70 24.07 1.97
C ALA A 383 -5.21 24.60 3.31
N TRP A 384 -6.47 24.33 3.62
CA TRP A 384 -6.99 24.56 4.95
C TRP A 384 -6.61 23.39 5.85
N ASP A 385 -5.91 23.67 6.94
CA ASP A 385 -5.59 22.68 7.95
C ASP A 385 -6.77 22.58 8.94
N SER A 386 -7.46 21.44 8.91
CA SER A 386 -8.61 21.19 9.78
C SER A 386 -8.26 21.04 11.27
N TYR A 387 -6.99 20.79 11.61
CA TYR A 387 -6.50 20.72 12.98
C TYR A 387 -6.13 22.11 13.52
N LEU A 388 -5.36 22.89 12.75
CA LEU A 388 -4.96 24.25 13.12
C LEU A 388 -6.11 25.27 12.96
N ASN A 389 -7.12 24.96 12.15
CA ASN A 389 -8.15 25.90 11.71
C ASN A 389 -7.55 27.17 11.09
N ASP A 390 -6.55 26.98 10.23
CA ASP A 390 -5.89 28.05 9.50
C ASP A 390 -5.44 27.57 8.12
N LEU A 391 -5.13 28.53 7.24
CA LEU A 391 -4.58 28.25 5.93
C LEU A 391 -3.08 27.98 6.05
N VAL A 392 -2.67 26.81 5.55
CA VAL A 392 -1.27 26.38 5.51
C VAL A 392 -0.80 26.21 4.07
N LEU A 393 0.51 26.34 3.87
CA LEU A 393 1.16 25.92 2.63
C LEU A 393 1.64 24.48 2.78
N VAL A 394 1.69 23.69 1.71
CA VAL A 394 2.12 22.28 1.75
C VAL A 394 2.88 21.88 0.46
N ILE A 395 3.95 21.09 0.55
CA ILE A 395 4.96 20.86 -0.51
C ILE A 395 5.19 19.37 -0.65
N PRO A 396 4.62 18.74 -1.68
CA PRO A 396 4.72 17.31 -1.85
C PRO A 396 6.17 16.86 -2.04
N SER A 397 6.56 15.81 -1.33
CA SER A 397 7.84 15.11 -1.49
C SER A 397 7.56 13.63 -1.70
N VAL A 398 8.39 12.97 -2.52
CA VAL A 398 8.23 11.54 -2.84
C VAL A 398 9.09 10.71 -1.91
N LEU A 399 8.48 9.93 -1.02
CA LEU A 399 9.24 9.04 -0.14
C LEU A 399 9.81 7.84 -0.93
N ALA A 400 8.94 7.17 -1.67
CA ALA A 400 9.27 5.98 -2.45
C ALA A 400 8.34 5.84 -3.67
N MET A 401 8.82 5.13 -4.69
CA MET A 401 8.02 4.68 -5.82
C MET A 401 7.82 3.17 -5.79
N LEU A 402 6.57 2.73 -5.64
CA LEU A 402 6.22 1.30 -5.61
C LEU A 402 5.69 0.82 -6.95
N GLY A 403 5.87 -0.47 -7.22
CA GLY A 403 5.39 -1.15 -8.42
C GLY A 403 5.94 -2.57 -8.48
N ASP A 404 5.32 -3.44 -9.26
CA ASP A 404 5.82 -4.80 -9.46
C ASP A 404 7.16 -4.81 -10.23
N ASN A 405 7.90 -5.94 -10.21
CA ASN A 405 9.21 -5.99 -10.86
C ASN A 405 9.20 -5.64 -12.37
N PRO A 406 8.24 -6.14 -13.19
CA PRO A 406 8.04 -5.67 -14.55
C PRO A 406 7.84 -4.16 -14.68
N MET A 407 6.97 -3.56 -13.87
CA MET A 407 6.67 -2.13 -13.87
C MET A 407 7.89 -1.33 -13.43
N GLN A 408 8.55 -1.73 -12.35
CA GLN A 408 9.81 -1.15 -11.90
C GLN A 408 10.88 -1.22 -12.99
N ARG A 409 10.97 -2.29 -13.78
CA ARG A 409 11.91 -2.39 -14.91
C ARG A 409 11.53 -1.48 -16.08
N ARG A 410 10.24 -1.18 -16.27
CA ARG A 410 9.73 -0.28 -17.32
C ARG A 410 9.90 1.18 -16.93
N LEU A 411 9.68 1.51 -15.66
CA LEU A 411 9.79 2.86 -15.10
C LEU A 411 11.23 3.22 -14.70
N PHE A 412 12.01 2.24 -14.24
CA PHE A 412 13.30 2.45 -13.56
C PHE A 412 14.41 1.53 -14.09
N CYS A 413 15.64 1.93 -13.82
CA CYS A 413 16.81 1.10 -14.05
C CYS A 413 17.13 0.33 -12.74
N ARG A 414 17.63 -0.91 -12.84
CA ARG A 414 17.80 -1.82 -11.68
C ARG A 414 18.73 -1.21 -10.61
N VAL A 415 18.38 -1.44 -9.34
CA VAL A 415 19.10 -1.08 -8.08
C VAL A 415 20.62 -1.22 -8.19
N CYS A 416 21.10 -2.31 -8.77
CA CYS A 416 22.52 -2.56 -9.00
C CYS A 416 22.86 -2.96 -10.43
N GLY A 417 24.15 -2.86 -10.77
CA GLY A 417 24.70 -3.43 -11.99
C GLY A 417 24.59 -4.96 -11.94
N VAL A 418 23.92 -5.56 -12.92
CA VAL A 418 23.88 -7.01 -13.10
C VAL A 418 24.39 -7.29 -14.50
N SER A 419 25.58 -7.90 -14.61
CA SER A 419 26.15 -8.35 -15.88
C SER A 419 25.60 -9.74 -16.21
N GLY A 420 24.89 -9.84 -17.33
CA GLY A 420 24.49 -11.12 -17.91
C GLY A 420 24.55 -11.01 -19.42
N LYS A 421 24.82 -12.12 -20.12
CA LYS A 421 24.57 -12.20 -21.57
C LYS A 421 23.06 -12.09 -21.76
N VAL A 422 22.58 -10.87 -22.01
CA VAL A 422 21.18 -10.61 -22.34
C VAL A 422 20.96 -11.22 -23.72
N GLU A 423 20.20 -12.30 -23.80
CA GLU A 423 19.58 -12.70 -25.06
C GLU A 423 18.76 -11.50 -25.55
N ASP A 424 18.89 -11.17 -26.84
CA ASP A 424 18.10 -10.13 -27.51
C ASP A 424 16.60 -10.46 -27.40
N ASP A 425 16.00 -10.04 -26.29
CA ASP A 425 14.56 -9.87 -26.13
C ASP A 425 14.21 -8.46 -26.63
N ASP A 426 14.35 -8.27 -27.95
CA ASP A 426 13.69 -7.20 -28.73
C ASP A 426 12.21 -7.57 -28.95
N ALA A 427 11.54 -8.10 -27.92
CA ALA A 427 10.11 -8.28 -27.93
C ALA A 427 9.47 -6.90 -27.71
N GLY A 428 8.58 -6.50 -28.63
CA GLY A 428 7.87 -5.23 -28.56
C GLY A 428 7.06 -5.08 -27.26
N PRO A 429 6.46 -3.89 -27.03
CA PRO A 429 5.72 -3.57 -25.80
C PRO A 429 4.62 -4.58 -25.42
N ASP A 430 4.14 -5.36 -26.40
CA ASP A 430 2.97 -6.24 -26.32
C ASP A 430 3.29 -7.72 -26.03
N GLU A 431 4.56 -8.16 -26.01
CA GLU A 431 4.90 -9.60 -25.92
C GLU A 431 5.44 -10.06 -24.55
N ILE A 432 5.36 -9.24 -23.50
CA ILE A 432 5.62 -9.70 -22.12
C ILE A 432 4.28 -10.06 -21.46
N ASP A 433 3.59 -11.03 -22.05
CA ASP A 433 2.45 -11.67 -21.39
C ASP A 433 3.00 -12.63 -20.33
N GLY A 434 2.64 -12.40 -19.06
CA GLY A 434 3.18 -13.06 -17.87
C GLY A 434 2.85 -14.54 -17.71
N ASN A 435 2.59 -15.25 -18.80
CA ASN A 435 2.03 -16.60 -18.78
C ASN A 435 2.99 -17.72 -19.22
N ASN A 436 4.14 -17.43 -19.84
CA ASN A 436 5.11 -18.47 -20.14
C ASN A 436 5.96 -18.83 -18.91
N SER A 437 5.39 -19.73 -18.11
CA SER A 437 5.94 -20.27 -16.88
C SER A 437 6.07 -21.78 -17.00
N ASP A 438 6.81 -22.25 -18.00
CA ASP A 438 7.26 -23.63 -18.07
C ASP A 438 8.75 -23.70 -17.75
N ALA A 439 9.02 -23.88 -16.46
CA ALA A 439 10.16 -24.65 -16.01
C ALA A 439 9.62 -25.76 -15.09
N SER A 440 8.75 -26.62 -15.63
CA SER A 440 8.50 -27.91 -15.01
C SER A 440 9.73 -28.78 -15.20
N VAL A 441 10.23 -29.34 -14.11
CA VAL A 441 11.29 -30.34 -14.13
C VAL A 441 10.62 -31.68 -14.49
N ASP A 442 10.29 -31.85 -15.78
CA ASP A 442 10.18 -33.11 -16.53
C ASP A 442 9.30 -32.95 -17.77
N SER A 443 9.90 -33.14 -18.95
CA SER A 443 9.36 -33.79 -20.16
C SER A 443 10.15 -33.32 -21.39
N ALA A 444 11.17 -34.10 -21.74
CA ALA A 444 11.76 -34.05 -23.06
C ALA A 444 10.75 -34.58 -24.10
N SER A 445 9.96 -33.71 -24.72
CA SER A 445 9.28 -34.06 -25.98
C SER A 445 9.19 -32.86 -26.92
N SER A 446 10.06 -32.92 -27.92
CA SER A 446 10.09 -32.24 -29.21
C SER A 446 8.87 -31.41 -29.66
N GLN A 447 9.12 -30.11 -29.91
CA GLN A 447 8.71 -29.46 -31.16
C GLN A 447 9.86 -28.60 -31.70
N LYS A 448 10.33 -28.94 -32.91
CA LYS A 448 11.41 -28.26 -33.63
C LYS A 448 10.88 -26.96 -34.27
N GLY A 449 11.16 -25.82 -33.65
CA GLY A 449 11.23 -24.52 -34.34
C GLY A 449 12.63 -24.30 -34.92
N LYS A 450 12.70 -23.86 -36.18
CA LYS A 450 13.95 -23.73 -36.96
C LYS A 450 14.86 -22.61 -36.42
N GLY A 451 16.14 -22.94 -36.22
CA GLY A 451 17.26 -22.09 -36.64
C GLY A 451 17.77 -20.96 -35.72
N ARG A 452 18.03 -21.23 -34.42
CA ARG A 452 18.96 -20.40 -33.62
C ARG A 452 20.20 -21.23 -33.30
N LYS A 453 21.42 -20.74 -33.62
CA LYS A 453 22.68 -21.39 -33.22
C LYS A 453 22.64 -21.55 -31.70
N LYS A 454 22.56 -22.78 -31.19
CA LYS A 454 22.64 -23.05 -29.74
C LYS A 454 23.97 -22.51 -29.23
N ALA A 455 23.91 -21.55 -28.31
CA ALA A 455 25.08 -21.13 -27.54
C ALA A 455 25.71 -22.38 -26.90
N ALA A 456 27.04 -22.40 -26.81
CA ALA A 456 27.74 -23.49 -26.13
C ALA A 456 27.20 -23.62 -24.69
N PRO A 457 27.00 -24.86 -24.19
CA PRO A 457 26.54 -25.07 -22.82
C PRO A 457 27.51 -24.38 -21.84
N GLU A 458 26.96 -23.64 -20.89
CA GLU A 458 27.71 -22.96 -19.83
C GLU A 458 28.64 -23.95 -19.11
N SER A 459 29.90 -23.59 -18.90
CA SER A 459 30.81 -24.45 -18.14
C SER A 459 30.46 -24.43 -16.65
N MET A 460 30.84 -25.47 -15.89
CA MET A 460 30.59 -25.50 -14.45
C MET A 460 31.25 -24.32 -13.71
N LYS A 461 32.44 -23.88 -14.17
CA LYS A 461 33.12 -22.70 -13.62
C LYS A 461 32.33 -21.42 -13.87
N ASP A 462 31.80 -21.26 -15.08
CA ASP A 462 30.98 -20.09 -15.44
C ASP A 462 29.68 -20.09 -14.62
N MET A 463 29.04 -21.25 -14.44
CA MET A 463 27.84 -21.40 -13.62
C MET A 463 28.12 -21.03 -12.15
N ILE A 464 29.21 -21.55 -11.56
CA ILE A 464 29.60 -21.23 -10.17
C ILE A 464 29.83 -19.72 -10.04
N THR A 465 30.53 -19.10 -10.99
CA THR A 465 30.80 -17.66 -10.98
C THR A 465 29.49 -16.87 -11.05
N ARG A 466 28.62 -17.20 -12.03
CA ARG A 466 27.31 -16.55 -12.19
C ARG A 466 26.42 -16.66 -10.96
N VAL A 467 26.36 -17.84 -10.34
CA VAL A 467 25.54 -18.05 -9.12
C VAL A 467 26.15 -17.33 -7.92
N SER A 468 27.47 -17.37 -7.76
CA SER A 468 28.17 -16.66 -6.68
C SER A 468 28.00 -15.14 -6.79
N ASP A 469 28.05 -14.60 -8.01
CA ASP A 469 27.81 -13.17 -8.26
C ASP A 469 26.34 -12.82 -8.05
N PHE A 470 25.40 -13.70 -8.43
CA PHE A 470 23.97 -13.52 -8.20
C PHE A 470 23.60 -13.48 -6.71
N MET A 471 24.31 -14.23 -5.87
CA MET A 471 24.08 -14.26 -4.42
C MET A 471 24.70 -13.08 -3.66
N LYS A 472 25.37 -12.15 -4.36
CA LYS A 472 25.96 -10.95 -3.75
C LYS A 472 25.25 -9.71 -4.26
N ARG A 473 25.13 -8.69 -3.40
CA ARG A 473 24.71 -7.36 -3.84
C ARG A 473 25.72 -6.85 -4.89
N GLY A 474 25.22 -6.53 -6.08
CA GLY A 474 26.03 -5.90 -7.12
C GLY A 474 26.39 -4.45 -6.76
N VAL A 475 27.26 -3.83 -7.56
CA VAL A 475 27.58 -2.41 -7.39
C VAL A 475 26.32 -1.56 -7.55
N ALA A 476 25.99 -0.78 -6.53
CA ALA A 476 24.83 0.11 -6.53
C ALA A 476 24.91 1.13 -7.67
N ARG A 477 23.79 1.37 -8.33
CA ARG A 477 23.66 2.46 -9.30
C ARG A 477 23.20 3.73 -8.60
N THR A 478 23.61 4.86 -9.16
CA THR A 478 23.15 6.19 -8.73
C THR A 478 22.40 6.89 -9.86
N ARG A 479 21.51 7.80 -9.46
CA ARG A 479 20.81 8.74 -10.34
C ARG A 479 21.76 9.43 -11.31
N ASP A 480 22.86 10.00 -10.83
CA ASP A 480 23.74 10.83 -11.66
C ASP A 480 24.58 10.03 -12.66
N LEU A 481 25.03 8.83 -12.28
CA LEU A 481 25.69 7.92 -13.22
C LEU A 481 24.74 7.55 -14.36
N THR A 482 23.50 7.25 -14.04
CA THR A 482 22.49 6.84 -15.03
C THR A 482 22.08 7.99 -15.93
N ARG A 483 21.87 9.20 -15.38
CA ARG A 483 21.58 10.40 -16.18
C ARG A 483 22.72 10.74 -17.13
N ARG A 484 23.98 10.62 -16.70
CA ARG A 484 25.15 10.82 -17.58
C ARG A 484 25.20 9.79 -18.70
N GLU A 485 24.90 8.54 -18.39
CA GLU A 485 24.88 7.46 -19.38
C GLU A 485 23.73 7.64 -20.39
N LEU A 486 22.52 7.97 -19.94
CA LEU A 486 21.38 8.27 -20.81
C LEU A 486 21.62 9.46 -21.73
N ARG A 487 22.21 10.55 -21.22
CA ARG A 487 22.65 11.68 -22.03
C ARG A 487 23.64 11.25 -23.09
N SER A 488 24.60 10.41 -22.71
CA SER A 488 25.61 9.95 -23.65
C SER A 488 25.04 9.00 -24.70
N GLN A 489 24.11 8.10 -24.33
CA GLN A 489 23.35 7.28 -25.26
C GLN A 489 22.57 8.14 -26.27
N PHE A 490 21.94 9.23 -25.80
CA PHE A 490 21.22 10.17 -26.65
C PHE A 490 22.15 10.89 -27.64
N ILE A 491 23.32 11.34 -27.18
CA ILE A 491 24.33 12.00 -28.03
C ILE A 491 24.81 11.06 -29.12
N GLU A 492 25.15 9.81 -28.78
CA GLU A 492 25.57 8.81 -29.77
C GLU A 492 24.45 8.50 -30.77
N ALA A 493 23.21 8.32 -30.27
CA ALA A 493 22.06 8.06 -31.14
C ALA A 493 21.73 9.22 -32.09
N SER A 494 22.05 10.47 -31.71
CA SER A 494 21.81 11.66 -32.52
C SER A 494 22.85 11.86 -33.63
N ARG A 495 23.98 11.11 -33.62
CA ARG A 495 24.99 11.16 -34.69
C ARG A 495 24.52 10.38 -35.92
N VAL A 496 24.86 10.87 -37.10
CA VAL A 496 24.61 10.15 -38.36
C VAL A 496 25.36 8.80 -38.33
N GLY A 497 24.62 7.69 -38.45
CA GLY A 497 25.18 6.34 -38.35
C GLY A 497 25.47 5.85 -36.91
N GLY A 498 25.15 6.65 -35.88
CA GLY A 498 25.43 6.35 -34.47
C GLY A 498 24.55 5.29 -33.82
N GLY A 499 23.50 4.81 -34.51
CA GLY A 499 22.55 3.82 -33.97
C GLY A 499 23.20 2.50 -33.54
N ALA A 500 24.25 2.04 -34.23
CA ALA A 500 24.98 0.83 -33.84
C ALA A 500 25.77 1.02 -32.54
N GLU A 501 26.38 2.19 -32.33
CA GLU A 501 27.11 2.50 -31.09
C GLU A 501 26.14 2.71 -29.93
N PHE A 502 25.00 3.36 -30.16
CA PHE A 502 23.91 3.43 -29.19
C PHE A 502 23.49 2.03 -28.72
N LYS A 503 23.21 1.09 -29.64
CA LYS A 503 22.81 -0.28 -29.29
C LYS A 503 23.91 -0.99 -28.49
N ARG A 504 25.19 -0.90 -28.91
CA ARG A 504 26.32 -1.47 -28.17
C ARG A 504 26.46 -0.89 -26.77
N ARG A 505 26.32 0.43 -26.64
CA ARG A 505 26.45 1.15 -25.37
C ARG A 505 25.29 0.85 -24.41
N LYS A 506 24.05 0.80 -24.90
CA LYS A 506 22.87 0.35 -24.17
C LYS A 506 23.08 -1.07 -23.60
N THR A 507 23.58 -1.98 -24.42
CA THR A 507 23.88 -3.36 -23.99
C THR A 507 25.02 -3.42 -22.96
N ARG A 508 26.12 -2.69 -23.18
CA ARG A 508 27.28 -2.67 -22.28
C ARG A 508 26.98 -2.06 -20.91
N SER A 509 26.24 -0.95 -20.87
CA SER A 509 25.86 -0.28 -19.62
C SER A 509 24.70 -0.97 -18.89
N GLY A 510 23.86 -1.70 -19.64
CA GLY A 510 22.62 -2.29 -19.14
C GLY A 510 21.55 -1.24 -18.79
N VAL A 511 21.77 0.04 -19.13
CA VAL A 511 20.83 1.13 -18.88
C VAL A 511 19.84 1.18 -20.05
N LYS A 512 18.56 0.97 -19.74
CA LYS A 512 17.45 1.00 -20.70
C LYS A 512 16.47 2.08 -20.28
N ASP A 513 16.00 2.86 -21.24
CA ASP A 513 14.96 3.87 -21.06
C ASP A 513 14.00 3.80 -22.25
N THR A 514 12.79 3.30 -22.00
CA THR A 514 11.78 3.08 -23.06
C THR A 514 11.19 4.39 -23.55
N TYR A 515 11.13 5.41 -22.70
CA TYR A 515 10.60 6.72 -23.06
C TYR A 515 11.57 7.47 -23.98
N GLN A 516 12.85 7.50 -23.62
CA GLN A 516 13.91 8.06 -24.47
C GLN A 516 14.08 7.27 -25.77
N ALA A 517 13.87 5.95 -25.76
CA ALA A 517 13.99 5.10 -26.94
C ALA A 517 13.04 5.54 -28.08
N VAL A 518 11.80 5.92 -27.77
CA VAL A 518 10.84 6.41 -28.79
C VAL A 518 11.38 7.63 -29.53
N PHE A 519 11.92 8.62 -28.80
CA PHE A 519 12.53 9.79 -29.41
C PHE A 519 13.79 9.45 -30.22
N ILE A 520 14.60 8.50 -29.74
CA ILE A 520 15.77 8.02 -30.47
C ILE A 520 15.36 7.34 -31.78
N GLU A 521 14.31 6.53 -31.78
CA GLU A 521 13.79 5.86 -32.98
C GLU A 521 13.23 6.87 -33.98
N GLN A 522 12.46 7.85 -33.51
CA GLN A 522 12.00 8.99 -34.34
C GLN A 522 13.18 9.77 -34.92
N LEU A 523 14.20 10.07 -34.11
CA LEU A 523 15.43 10.74 -34.56
C LEU A 523 16.18 9.91 -35.60
N GLN A 524 16.29 8.60 -35.44
CA GLN A 524 16.97 7.73 -36.40
C GLN A 524 16.19 7.61 -37.72
N ALA A 525 14.86 7.57 -37.66
CA ALA A 525 14.00 7.61 -38.85
C ALA A 525 14.12 8.96 -39.59
N ILE A 526 14.28 10.06 -38.84
CA ILE A 526 14.45 11.40 -39.40
C ILE A 526 15.88 11.66 -39.84
N ALA A 527 16.93 11.14 -39.19
CA ALA A 527 18.34 11.39 -39.55
C ALA A 527 18.71 10.93 -40.97
N THR A 528 17.86 10.09 -41.59
CA THR A 528 17.85 9.80 -43.03
C THR A 528 17.36 10.96 -43.94
N LYS A 529 16.85 12.07 -43.37
CA LYS A 529 16.33 13.29 -43.99
C LYS A 529 16.70 14.53 -43.15
N LYS A 530 17.56 15.40 -43.69
CA LYS A 530 18.13 16.59 -43.02
C LYS A 530 17.13 17.37 -42.14
N GLY A 531 17.29 17.34 -40.82
CA GLY A 531 16.61 18.24 -39.88
C GLY A 531 17.12 18.09 -38.44
N LEU A 532 17.40 19.21 -37.77
CA LEU A 532 17.77 19.25 -36.34
C LEU A 532 16.47 19.29 -35.49
N PHE A 533 16.36 18.42 -34.49
CA PHE A 533 15.19 18.35 -33.60
C PHE A 533 15.40 19.20 -32.33
N LYS A 534 14.31 19.80 -31.80
CA LYS A 534 14.32 20.50 -30.51
C LYS A 534 14.55 19.50 -29.37
N ARG A 535 15.39 19.87 -28.41
CA ARG A 535 15.73 19.05 -27.23
C ARG A 535 14.46 18.77 -26.41
N SER A 536 14.07 17.50 -26.25
CA SER A 536 13.00 17.13 -25.33
C SER A 536 13.50 17.18 -23.88
N LYS A 537 12.61 17.50 -22.94
CA LYS A 537 12.89 17.31 -21.50
C LYS A 537 13.17 15.81 -21.29
N GLY A 538 14.19 15.47 -20.51
CA GLY A 538 14.58 14.08 -20.23
C GLY A 538 13.44 13.27 -19.57
N THR A 539 13.60 11.95 -19.49
CA THR A 539 12.57 11.03 -18.99
C THR A 539 12.01 11.47 -17.64
N PRO A 540 10.68 11.48 -17.44
CA PRO A 540 10.03 12.21 -16.35
C PRO A 540 10.50 11.81 -14.94
N VAL A 541 10.75 10.51 -14.73
CA VAL A 541 11.21 10.00 -13.42
C VAL A 541 12.49 10.69 -12.94
N TRP A 542 13.41 11.07 -13.83
CA TRP A 542 14.67 11.72 -13.46
C TRP A 542 14.50 13.20 -13.11
N ARG A 543 13.31 13.77 -13.29
CA ARG A 543 13.02 15.15 -12.92
C ARG A 543 12.43 15.30 -11.52
N ILE A 544 11.88 14.21 -10.95
CA ILE A 544 11.39 14.21 -9.57
C ILE A 544 12.54 14.65 -8.64
N ARG A 545 12.33 15.71 -7.87
CA ARG A 545 13.32 16.23 -6.92
C ARG A 545 13.51 15.22 -5.78
N SER A 546 14.72 15.15 -5.22
CA SER A 546 15.19 14.23 -4.17
C SER A 546 15.10 12.71 -4.44
N LEU A 547 14.30 12.23 -5.40
CA LEU A 547 14.16 10.81 -5.73
C LEU A 547 15.36 10.25 -6.51
N ASP A 548 15.94 9.13 -6.05
CA ASP A 548 16.82 8.25 -6.82
C ASP A 548 16.07 6.94 -7.15
N PRO A 549 15.59 6.75 -8.39
CA PRO A 549 14.86 5.55 -8.78
C PRO A 549 15.57 4.21 -8.55
N HIS A 550 16.91 4.19 -8.40
CA HIS A 550 17.64 2.97 -8.10
C HIS A 550 17.59 2.59 -6.63
N GLN A 551 17.47 3.58 -5.75
CA GLN A 551 17.50 3.38 -4.30
C GLN A 551 16.08 3.51 -3.71
N ASP A 552 15.21 4.29 -4.34
CA ASP A 552 13.89 4.67 -3.80
C ASP A 552 12.74 3.86 -4.39
N THR A 553 13.07 2.67 -4.91
CA THR A 553 12.12 1.69 -5.42
C THR A 553 12.28 0.41 -4.59
N PRO A 554 11.61 0.32 -3.42
CA PRO A 554 11.84 -0.76 -2.48
C PRO A 554 11.42 -2.13 -3.04
N VAL A 555 11.84 -3.20 -2.35
CA VAL A 555 11.52 -4.58 -2.76
C VAL A 555 10.03 -4.81 -2.56
N GLU A 556 9.26 -4.92 -3.63
CA GLU A 556 7.82 -5.18 -3.52
C GLU A 556 7.58 -6.64 -3.07
N VAL A 557 7.30 -6.83 -1.77
CA VAL A 557 7.33 -8.15 -1.13
C VAL A 557 6.17 -9.06 -1.53
N LEU A 558 5.03 -8.50 -1.94
CA LEU A 558 3.89 -9.29 -2.42
C LEU A 558 4.25 -10.03 -3.72
N HIS A 559 4.82 -9.32 -4.69
CA HIS A 559 5.25 -9.85 -5.98
C HIS A 559 6.55 -10.62 -5.90
N VAL A 560 7.51 -10.22 -5.06
CA VAL A 560 8.79 -10.91 -4.96
C VAL A 560 8.64 -12.24 -4.22
N ILE A 561 7.93 -12.26 -3.08
CA ILE A 561 7.88 -13.44 -2.22
C ILE A 561 6.60 -14.24 -2.44
N LEU A 562 5.39 -13.69 -2.22
CA LEU A 562 4.15 -14.48 -2.29
C LEU A 562 3.78 -14.87 -3.73
N LEU A 563 3.53 -13.88 -4.59
CA LEU A 563 3.25 -14.07 -6.03
C LEU A 563 4.52 -14.38 -6.85
N GLY A 564 5.67 -14.49 -6.19
CA GLY A 564 6.96 -14.84 -6.76
C GLY A 564 7.45 -16.19 -6.25
N VAL A 565 8.36 -16.15 -5.28
CA VAL A 565 9.05 -17.31 -4.72
C VAL A 565 8.08 -18.41 -4.24
N VAL A 566 7.11 -18.09 -3.38
CA VAL A 566 6.11 -19.04 -2.85
C VAL A 566 5.28 -19.62 -3.99
N LYS A 567 4.79 -18.78 -4.91
CA LYS A 567 4.08 -19.23 -6.12
C LYS A 567 4.90 -20.22 -6.95
N TYR A 568 6.19 -19.95 -7.15
CA TYR A 568 7.07 -20.82 -7.92
C TYR A 568 7.25 -22.18 -7.25
N PHE A 569 7.57 -22.20 -5.96
CA PHE A 569 7.73 -23.45 -5.22
C PHE A 569 6.42 -24.23 -5.06
N TRP A 570 5.29 -23.55 -4.88
CA TRP A 570 3.98 -24.21 -4.77
C TRP A 570 3.62 -24.92 -6.06
N ARG A 571 3.80 -24.25 -7.20
CA ARG A 571 3.56 -24.88 -8.51
C ARG A 571 4.47 -26.08 -8.76
N ASP A 572 5.73 -25.99 -8.37
CA ASP A 572 6.67 -27.12 -8.45
C ASP A 572 6.20 -28.28 -7.56
N ALA A 573 5.85 -28.02 -6.30
CA ALA A 573 5.36 -29.03 -5.36
C ALA A 573 4.06 -29.71 -5.85
N VAL A 574 3.08 -28.92 -6.33
CA VAL A 574 1.83 -29.45 -6.89
C VAL A 574 2.09 -30.28 -8.15
N SER A 575 3.02 -29.86 -9.02
CA SER A 575 3.34 -30.61 -10.24
C SER A 575 3.94 -31.99 -9.94
N ARG A 576 4.75 -32.09 -8.89
CA ARG A 576 5.38 -33.36 -8.47
C ARG A 576 4.41 -34.30 -7.77
N THR A 577 3.42 -33.74 -7.09
CA THR A 577 2.36 -34.51 -6.42
C THR A 577 1.18 -34.81 -7.35
N LYS A 578 1.26 -34.46 -8.64
CA LYS A 578 0.21 -34.66 -9.65
C LYS A 578 0.10 -36.13 -10.11
N ASN A 579 -0.02 -37.04 -9.17
CA ASN A 579 -0.28 -38.45 -9.39
C ASN A 579 -1.53 -38.89 -8.60
N LYS A 580 -2.07 -40.07 -8.93
CA LYS A 580 -3.35 -40.57 -8.34
C LYS A 580 -3.27 -40.86 -6.84
N THR A 581 -2.07 -40.97 -6.28
CA THR A 581 -1.85 -41.33 -4.88
C THR A 581 -1.63 -40.08 -4.02
N ASP A 582 -0.73 -39.19 -4.43
CA ASP A 582 -0.27 -38.08 -3.59
C ASP A 582 -1.18 -36.86 -3.70
N GLN A 583 -1.76 -36.59 -4.87
CA GLN A 583 -2.62 -35.41 -5.07
C GLN A 583 -3.84 -35.44 -4.12
N PRO A 584 -4.57 -36.57 -3.97
CA PRO A 584 -5.67 -36.64 -3.01
C PRO A 584 -5.22 -36.48 -1.55
N ILE A 585 -4.01 -36.95 -1.21
CA ILE A 585 -3.43 -36.80 0.13
C ILE A 585 -3.13 -35.32 0.41
N LEU A 586 -2.51 -34.61 -0.53
CA LEU A 586 -2.22 -33.18 -0.41
C LEU A 586 -3.51 -32.37 -0.21
N ILE A 587 -4.54 -32.63 -1.03
CA ILE A 587 -5.86 -31.99 -0.91
C ILE A 587 -6.45 -32.26 0.48
N ALA A 588 -6.44 -33.52 0.92
CA ALA A 588 -7.00 -33.89 2.23
C ALA A 588 -6.24 -33.23 3.39
N ARG A 589 -4.91 -33.16 3.33
CA ARG A 589 -4.07 -32.51 4.35
C ARG A 589 -4.32 -31.00 4.41
N LEU A 590 -4.39 -30.31 3.27
CA LEU A 590 -4.76 -28.90 3.22
C LEU A 590 -6.13 -28.65 3.84
N SER A 591 -7.14 -29.42 3.44
CA SER A 591 -8.50 -29.26 3.97
C SER A 591 -8.69 -29.74 5.41
N SER A 592 -7.70 -30.43 5.99
CA SER A 592 -7.68 -30.83 7.41
C SER A 592 -6.73 -29.95 8.23
N PHE A 593 -6.01 -29.02 7.60
CA PHE A 593 -5.05 -28.15 8.27
C PHE A 593 -5.77 -27.22 9.24
N ASN A 594 -5.29 -27.15 10.48
CA ASN A 594 -5.91 -26.31 11.48
C ASN A 594 -5.54 -24.83 11.23
N THR A 595 -6.52 -23.99 10.90
CA THR A 595 -6.27 -22.55 10.65
C THR A 595 -6.45 -21.66 11.88
N TRP A 596 -6.79 -22.24 13.04
CA TRP A 596 -7.03 -21.49 14.27
C TRP A 596 -5.77 -20.74 14.71
N GLY A 597 -5.90 -19.46 15.06
CA GLY A 597 -4.78 -18.58 15.40
C GLY A 597 -4.07 -17.95 14.20
N LEU A 598 -4.35 -18.37 12.96
CA LEU A 598 -3.72 -17.77 11.77
C LEU A 598 -4.52 -16.60 11.18
N GLY A 599 -5.74 -16.35 11.63
CA GLY A 599 -6.66 -15.39 11.00
C GLY A 599 -7.10 -15.81 9.59
N LEU A 600 -7.10 -17.12 9.31
CA LEU A 600 -7.45 -17.67 8.00
C LEU A 600 -8.75 -18.48 8.08
N SER A 601 -9.58 -18.33 7.04
CA SER A 601 -10.70 -19.24 6.80
C SER A 601 -10.17 -20.67 6.57
N PRO A 602 -10.97 -21.72 6.85
CA PRO A 602 -10.60 -23.10 6.53
C PRO A 602 -10.12 -23.24 5.08
N LEU A 603 -9.03 -23.97 4.87
CA LEU A 603 -8.39 -24.06 3.55
C LEU A 603 -9.19 -24.96 2.60
N ASP A 604 -9.48 -24.44 1.41
CA ASP A 604 -10.01 -25.27 0.32
C ASP A 604 -8.86 -25.93 -0.44
N GLY A 605 -8.48 -27.13 0.02
CA GLY A 605 -7.43 -27.93 -0.59
C GLY A 605 -7.66 -28.26 -2.06
N LYS A 606 -8.92 -28.43 -2.50
CA LYS A 606 -9.21 -28.67 -3.93
C LYS A 606 -8.86 -27.44 -4.74
N THR A 607 -9.26 -26.26 -4.25
CA THR A 607 -8.96 -25.00 -4.93
C THR A 607 -7.47 -24.72 -4.97
N LEU A 608 -6.77 -24.84 -3.83
CA LEU A 608 -5.33 -24.57 -3.70
C LEU A 608 -4.44 -25.49 -4.57
N VAL A 609 -4.90 -26.72 -4.85
CA VAL A 609 -4.16 -27.68 -5.68
C VAL A 609 -4.58 -27.60 -7.15
N ASN A 610 -5.88 -27.62 -7.46
CA ASN A 610 -6.35 -27.67 -8.85
C ASN A 610 -6.14 -26.36 -9.60
N TYR A 611 -6.16 -25.23 -8.89
CA TYR A 611 -6.01 -23.90 -9.46
C TYR A 611 -4.68 -23.23 -9.07
N ALA A 612 -3.63 -24.04 -8.77
CA ALA A 612 -2.30 -23.57 -8.36
C ALA A 612 -1.67 -22.50 -9.31
N GLY A 613 -2.11 -22.43 -10.56
CA GLY A 613 -1.68 -21.42 -11.53
C GLY A 613 -2.33 -20.03 -11.37
N SER A 614 -3.53 -19.96 -10.77
CA SER A 614 -4.38 -18.76 -10.72
C SER A 614 -4.68 -18.27 -9.28
N LEU A 615 -3.92 -18.76 -8.30
CA LEU A 615 -4.04 -18.34 -6.90
C LEU A 615 -3.62 -16.88 -6.69
N THR A 616 -4.14 -16.29 -5.61
CA THR A 616 -3.92 -14.89 -5.20
C THR A 616 -2.88 -14.78 -4.07
N GLY A 617 -2.49 -13.56 -3.71
CA GLY A 617 -1.58 -13.30 -2.59
C GLY A 617 -2.08 -13.89 -1.26
N ARG A 618 -3.40 -13.78 -1.00
CA ARG A 618 -4.06 -14.36 0.18
C ARG A 618 -3.88 -15.89 0.24
N ASP A 619 -4.05 -16.56 -0.89
CA ASP A 619 -3.88 -18.02 -0.97
C ASP A 619 -2.42 -18.42 -0.70
N PHE A 620 -1.45 -17.69 -1.28
CA PHE A 620 -0.03 -17.96 -1.04
C PHE A 620 0.42 -17.63 0.39
N ARG A 621 -0.19 -16.63 1.04
CA ARG A 621 0.00 -16.36 2.47
C ARG A 621 -0.48 -17.54 3.32
N ALA A 622 -1.59 -18.19 2.96
CA ALA A 622 -2.05 -19.40 3.64
C ALA A 622 -1.11 -20.59 3.38
N ILE A 623 -0.70 -20.79 2.12
CA ILE A 623 0.22 -21.87 1.73
C ILE A 623 1.56 -21.76 2.45
N ALA A 624 2.16 -20.57 2.54
CA ALA A 624 3.45 -20.38 3.20
C ALA A 624 3.44 -20.83 4.68
N GLN A 625 2.29 -20.69 5.35
CA GLN A 625 2.11 -21.07 6.76
C GLN A 625 1.75 -22.56 6.96
N ALA A 626 1.29 -23.24 5.91
CA ALA A 626 0.83 -24.63 5.95
C ALA A 626 1.78 -25.63 5.27
N ALA A 627 2.59 -25.16 4.31
CA ALA A 627 3.40 -25.99 3.42
C ALA A 627 4.29 -27.03 4.15
N PRO A 628 5.03 -26.68 5.24
CA PRO A 628 5.86 -27.66 5.95
C PRO A 628 5.08 -28.86 6.49
N PHE A 629 3.81 -28.67 6.86
CA PHE A 629 2.97 -29.74 7.41
C PHE A 629 2.32 -30.59 6.32
N VAL A 630 1.80 -29.95 5.28
CA VAL A 630 1.00 -30.64 4.26
C VAL A 630 1.86 -31.36 3.22
N LEU A 631 3.09 -30.89 2.98
CA LEU A 631 4.02 -31.46 2.00
C LEU A 631 4.96 -32.54 2.57
N GLU A 632 5.06 -32.68 3.89
CA GLU A 632 5.96 -33.65 4.53
C GLU A 632 5.69 -35.08 4.02
N GLY A 633 6.71 -35.79 3.56
CA GLY A 633 6.58 -37.12 2.98
C GLY A 633 5.99 -37.18 1.56
N LEU A 634 5.61 -36.05 0.95
CA LEU A 634 5.14 -35.96 -0.45
C LEU A 634 6.19 -35.36 -1.40
N ILE A 635 7.23 -34.74 -0.86
CA ILE A 635 8.34 -34.11 -1.59
C ILE A 635 9.67 -34.54 -0.98
N THR A 636 10.80 -34.22 -1.64
CA THR A 636 12.13 -34.59 -1.10
C THR A 636 12.49 -33.76 0.14
N ASN A 637 13.42 -34.28 0.95
CA ASN A 637 13.90 -33.57 2.15
C ASN A 637 14.50 -32.19 1.81
N ASP A 638 15.26 -32.07 0.73
CA ASP A 638 15.82 -30.78 0.31
C ASP A 638 14.73 -29.77 -0.07
N GLN A 639 13.65 -30.22 -0.74
CA GLN A 639 12.51 -29.35 -1.05
C GLN A 639 11.76 -28.93 0.22
N LEU A 640 11.58 -29.86 1.16
CA LEU A 640 10.96 -29.55 2.43
C LEU A 640 11.81 -28.56 3.23
N GLU A 641 13.14 -28.66 3.17
CA GLU A 641 14.05 -27.72 3.83
C GLU A 641 13.96 -26.31 3.22
N VAL A 642 13.83 -26.21 1.90
CA VAL A 642 13.54 -24.93 1.23
C VAL A 642 12.22 -24.33 1.74
N TRP A 643 11.17 -25.14 1.91
CA TRP A 643 9.90 -24.67 2.46
C TRP A 643 10.02 -24.21 3.92
N LYS A 644 10.82 -24.87 4.75
CA LYS A 644 11.09 -24.43 6.13
C LYS A 644 11.84 -23.10 6.14
N ALA A 645 12.89 -22.96 5.33
CA ALA A 645 13.66 -21.73 5.19
C ALA A 645 12.78 -20.58 4.69
N LEU A 646 11.94 -20.83 3.68
CA LEU A 646 10.98 -19.86 3.16
C LEU A 646 9.92 -19.47 4.20
N SER A 647 9.45 -20.44 4.99
CA SER A 647 8.51 -20.21 6.09
C SER A 647 9.13 -19.33 7.18
N ALA A 648 10.42 -19.52 7.50
CA ALA A 648 11.13 -18.63 8.42
C ALA A 648 11.24 -17.21 7.83
N LEU A 649 11.61 -17.08 6.55
CA LEU A 649 11.75 -15.79 5.88
C LEU A 649 10.44 -14.97 5.90
N VAL A 650 9.30 -15.56 5.51
CA VAL A 650 8.02 -14.82 5.46
C VAL A 650 7.60 -14.27 6.83
N THR A 651 7.99 -14.92 7.92
CA THR A 651 7.64 -14.47 9.27
C THR A 651 8.48 -13.30 9.79
N LEU A 652 9.62 -13.02 9.16
CA LEU A 652 10.38 -11.79 9.39
C LEU A 652 9.80 -10.68 8.52
N VAL A 653 9.55 -10.96 7.24
CA VAL A 653 9.13 -9.95 6.26
C VAL A 653 7.77 -9.30 6.57
N TRP A 654 6.79 -10.06 7.08
CA TRP A 654 5.46 -9.53 7.41
C TRP A 654 5.31 -9.11 8.89
N GLN A 655 6.36 -8.55 9.48
CA GLN A 655 6.26 -7.93 10.80
C GLN A 655 5.75 -6.48 10.69
N PRO A 656 4.68 -6.10 11.40
CA PRO A 656 4.15 -4.74 11.37
C PRO A 656 5.02 -3.74 12.14
N GLN A 657 5.82 -4.22 13.09
CA GLN A 657 6.74 -3.44 13.90
C GLN A 657 8.00 -4.26 14.17
N ILE A 658 9.14 -3.58 14.18
CA ILE A 658 10.46 -4.12 14.49
C ILE A 658 10.97 -3.41 15.74
N HIS A 659 11.27 -4.15 16.81
CA HIS A 659 11.68 -3.54 18.09
C HIS A 659 13.15 -3.10 18.13
N ASP A 660 14.03 -3.90 17.53
CA ASP A 660 15.45 -3.59 17.35
C ASP A 660 15.83 -3.87 15.89
N VAL A 661 15.96 -2.80 15.09
CA VAL A 661 16.26 -2.89 13.67
C VAL A 661 17.62 -3.51 13.39
N ASP A 662 18.61 -3.32 14.26
CA ASP A 662 19.96 -3.85 14.03
C ASP A 662 19.99 -5.36 14.21
N GLU A 663 19.39 -5.87 15.30
CA GLU A 663 19.25 -7.31 15.52
C GLU A 663 18.37 -7.96 14.45
N TYR A 664 17.25 -7.32 14.11
CA TYR A 664 16.33 -7.81 13.09
C TYR A 664 17.00 -7.95 11.74
N ILE A 665 17.78 -6.95 11.30
CA ILE A 665 18.45 -7.01 10.01
C ILE A 665 19.50 -8.13 9.96
N ILE A 666 20.26 -8.33 11.03
CA ILE A 666 21.22 -9.45 11.10
C ILE A 666 20.49 -10.80 10.96
N GLU A 667 19.34 -10.96 11.62
CA GLU A 667 18.53 -12.17 11.52
C GLU A 667 17.92 -12.35 10.12
N LEU A 668 17.44 -11.27 9.52
CA LEU A 668 16.88 -11.27 8.17
C LEU A 668 17.93 -11.64 7.12
N GLU A 669 19.13 -11.05 7.16
CA GLU A 669 20.24 -11.37 6.27
C GLU A 669 20.62 -12.85 6.38
N LYS A 670 20.80 -13.37 7.61
CA LYS A 670 21.07 -14.80 7.84
C LYS A 670 19.98 -15.70 7.28
N THR A 671 18.72 -15.31 7.43
CA THR A 671 17.57 -16.08 6.95
C THR A 671 17.49 -16.08 5.42
N ILE A 672 17.79 -14.94 4.78
CA ILE A 672 17.89 -14.83 3.32
C ILE A 672 19.02 -15.71 2.81
N ASP A 673 20.21 -15.63 3.39
CA ASP A 673 21.37 -16.43 3.00
C ASP A 673 21.09 -17.93 3.12
N TYR A 674 20.49 -18.36 4.24
CA TYR A 674 20.10 -19.75 4.45
C TYR A 674 19.07 -20.23 3.42
N PHE A 675 18.06 -19.41 3.13
CA PHE A 675 17.06 -19.73 2.12
C PHE A 675 17.68 -19.83 0.71
N LEU A 676 18.60 -18.94 0.35
CA LEU A 676 19.31 -18.98 -0.93
C LEU A 676 20.24 -20.20 -1.02
N ASP A 677 20.95 -20.58 0.07
CA ASP A 677 21.77 -21.79 0.11
C ASP A 677 20.91 -23.05 -0.06
N ALA A 678 19.83 -23.18 0.70
CA ALA A 678 18.90 -24.31 0.58
C ALA A 678 18.33 -24.41 -0.84
N THR A 679 17.99 -23.27 -1.45
CA THR A 679 17.52 -23.20 -2.84
C THR A 679 18.60 -23.64 -3.83
N CYS A 680 19.85 -23.23 -3.61
CA CYS A 680 20.99 -23.60 -4.46
C CYS A 680 21.29 -25.10 -4.40
N ARG A 681 21.28 -25.66 -3.18
CA ARG A 681 21.45 -27.08 -2.90
C ARG A 681 20.40 -27.93 -3.60
N LEU A 682 19.15 -27.46 -3.60
CA LEU A 682 18.08 -28.06 -4.38
C LEU A 682 18.38 -27.96 -5.89
N THR A 683 18.55 -26.74 -6.41
CA THR A 683 19.02 -26.51 -7.78
C THR A 683 19.41 -25.03 -8.03
N PRO A 684 20.57 -24.75 -8.68
CA PRO A 684 20.95 -23.38 -9.03
C PRO A 684 20.10 -22.75 -10.15
N ARG A 685 19.19 -23.52 -10.78
CA ARG A 685 18.34 -23.03 -11.88
C ARG A 685 17.35 -21.95 -11.43
N TRP A 686 17.00 -21.91 -10.14
CA TRP A 686 16.12 -20.88 -9.59
C TRP A 686 16.70 -19.48 -9.71
N PHE A 687 18.03 -19.34 -9.73
CA PHE A 687 18.72 -18.05 -9.88
C PHE A 687 18.71 -17.48 -11.31
N ASN A 688 17.97 -18.11 -12.23
CA ASN A 688 17.56 -17.46 -13.48
C ASN A 688 16.38 -16.51 -13.27
N LYS A 689 15.65 -16.62 -12.14
CA LYS A 689 14.57 -15.71 -11.76
C LYS A 689 15.15 -14.53 -10.96
N PRO A 690 15.04 -13.27 -11.44
CA PRO A 690 15.59 -12.11 -10.74
C PRO A 690 15.07 -11.90 -9.32
N LYS A 691 13.84 -12.38 -9.01
CA LYS A 691 13.20 -12.23 -7.69
C LYS A 691 14.07 -12.74 -6.53
N PHE A 692 14.89 -13.77 -6.74
CA PHE A 692 15.80 -14.29 -5.70
C PHE A 692 16.96 -13.33 -5.40
N HIS A 693 17.47 -12.61 -6.39
CA HIS A 693 18.52 -11.59 -6.17
C HIS A 693 17.96 -10.35 -5.50
N VAL A 694 16.73 -9.94 -5.87
CA VAL A 694 16.08 -8.76 -5.30
C VAL A 694 15.94 -8.86 -3.78
N LEU A 695 15.79 -10.07 -3.23
CA LEU A 695 15.74 -10.30 -1.77
C LEU A 695 16.96 -9.75 -1.03
N LEU A 696 18.15 -9.75 -1.65
CA LEU A 696 19.38 -9.25 -1.03
C LEU A 696 19.34 -7.75 -0.74
N HIS A 697 18.41 -7.00 -1.35
CA HIS A 697 18.23 -5.56 -1.11
C HIS A 697 17.17 -5.26 -0.04
N LEU A 698 16.38 -6.26 0.38
CA LEU A 698 15.32 -6.06 1.37
C LEU A 698 15.83 -5.50 2.70
N PRO A 699 16.98 -5.95 3.26
CA PRO A 699 17.53 -5.37 4.49
C PRO A 699 17.77 -3.86 4.42
N ASP A 700 18.38 -3.38 3.34
CA ASP A 700 18.66 -1.94 3.16
C ASP A 700 17.36 -1.15 3.00
N HIS A 701 16.40 -1.70 2.26
CA HIS A 701 15.10 -1.07 2.07
C HIS A 701 14.29 -1.01 3.37
N ILE A 702 14.37 -2.01 4.25
CA ILE A 702 13.70 -1.95 5.56
C ILE A 702 14.27 -0.82 6.41
N ARG A 703 15.61 -0.68 6.47
CA ARG A 703 16.23 0.45 7.18
C ARG A 703 15.79 1.82 6.63
N ARG A 704 15.61 1.91 5.32
CA ARG A 704 15.32 3.18 4.64
C ARG A 704 13.84 3.54 4.63
N PHE A 705 12.92 2.58 4.55
CA PHE A 705 11.49 2.82 4.35
C PHE A 705 10.58 2.28 5.48
N GLY A 706 11.14 1.61 6.48
CA GLY A 706 10.36 1.00 7.58
C GLY A 706 10.09 -0.49 7.33
N PRO A 707 9.24 -1.14 8.14
CA PRO A 707 8.93 -2.56 7.97
C PRO A 707 8.38 -2.85 6.57
N ALA A 708 8.67 -4.04 6.02
CA ALA A 708 8.40 -4.32 4.60
C ALA A 708 6.92 -4.28 4.21
N MET A 709 6.02 -4.36 5.18
CA MET A 709 4.59 -4.18 4.99
C MET A 709 4.23 -2.77 4.47
N LEU A 710 5.02 -1.73 4.79
CA LEU A 710 4.77 -0.36 4.34
C LEU A 710 4.94 -0.18 2.82
N PHE A 711 5.72 -1.04 2.18
CA PHE A 711 5.96 -1.01 0.74
C PHE A 711 5.47 -2.28 0.03
N ALA A 712 4.52 -2.99 0.65
CA ALA A 712 3.75 -4.03 -0.01
C ALA A 712 2.60 -3.40 -0.82
N THR A 713 2.39 -3.81 -2.07
CA THR A 713 1.37 -3.21 -2.95
C THR A 713 -0.04 -3.79 -2.80
N GLU A 714 -0.34 -4.51 -1.71
CA GLU A 714 -1.63 -5.21 -1.51
C GLU A 714 -2.82 -4.24 -1.51
N SER A 715 -2.71 -3.09 -0.84
CA SER A 715 -3.76 -2.05 -0.81
C SER A 715 -3.99 -1.43 -2.19
N PHE A 716 -2.92 -1.10 -2.92
CA PHE A 716 -3.00 -0.59 -4.29
C PHE A 716 -3.62 -1.61 -5.26
N GLU A 717 -3.26 -2.90 -5.13
CA GLU A 717 -3.83 -3.99 -5.92
C GLU A 717 -5.31 -4.21 -5.62
N SER A 718 -5.75 -4.04 -4.38
CA SER A 718 -7.17 -4.10 -4.02
C SER A 718 -7.94 -2.94 -4.66
N TYR A 719 -7.37 -1.73 -4.66
CA TYR A 719 -7.94 -0.54 -5.29
C TYR A 719 -8.11 -0.68 -6.82
N ASN A 720 -7.26 -1.47 -7.48
CA ASN A 720 -7.41 -1.79 -8.90
C ASN A 720 -8.76 -2.43 -9.25
N ALA A 721 -9.45 -3.08 -8.30
CA ALA A 721 -10.80 -3.57 -8.49
C ALA A 721 -11.82 -2.43 -8.70
N ILE A 722 -11.64 -1.32 -8.00
CA ILE A 722 -12.49 -0.12 -8.11
C ILE A 722 -12.29 0.51 -9.49
N ILE A 723 -11.03 0.70 -9.93
CA ILE A 723 -10.71 1.20 -11.29
C ILE A 723 -11.36 0.33 -12.37
N ARG A 724 -11.21 -1.00 -12.24
CA ARG A 724 -11.81 -1.95 -13.17
C ARG A 724 -13.34 -1.86 -13.18
N SER A 725 -13.97 -1.75 -12.01
CA SER A 725 -15.42 -1.60 -11.92
C SER A 725 -15.90 -0.34 -12.65
N ARG A 726 -15.21 0.80 -12.48
CA ARG A 726 -15.49 2.05 -13.21
C ARG A 726 -15.33 1.88 -14.73
N SER A 727 -14.29 1.16 -15.18
CA SER A 727 -14.10 0.84 -16.60
C SER A 727 -15.18 -0.10 -17.15
N VAL A 728 -15.64 -1.08 -16.37
CA VAL A 728 -16.64 -2.06 -16.82
C VAL A 728 -18.00 -1.40 -17.01
N HIS A 729 -18.33 -0.42 -16.16
CA HIS A 729 -19.62 0.28 -16.13
C HIS A 729 -19.66 1.58 -16.96
N SER A 730 -18.58 1.96 -17.65
CA SER A 730 -18.58 3.06 -18.65
C SER A 730 -18.93 2.56 -20.06
N ASN A 731 -19.11 3.49 -21.01
CA ASN A 731 -19.30 3.17 -22.43
C ASN A 731 -17.99 2.71 -23.12
N ARG A 732 -16.84 2.87 -22.44
CA ARG A 732 -15.48 2.46 -22.85
C ARG A 732 -14.92 3.17 -24.08
N HIS A 733 -15.56 4.24 -24.56
CA HIS A 733 -15.03 5.05 -25.66
C HIS A 733 -13.83 5.90 -25.24
N ALA A 734 -13.84 6.42 -24.00
CA ALA A 734 -12.75 7.23 -23.47
C ALA A 734 -12.33 6.79 -22.04
N PRO A 735 -11.78 5.57 -21.85
CA PRO A 735 -11.54 5.00 -20.53
C PRO A 735 -10.72 5.90 -19.59
N SER A 736 -9.69 6.56 -20.10
CA SER A 736 -8.87 7.50 -19.32
C SER A 736 -9.70 8.67 -18.77
N LYS A 737 -10.54 9.28 -19.62
CA LYS A 737 -11.41 10.42 -19.28
C LYS A 737 -12.48 9.99 -18.28
N ASP A 738 -13.23 8.95 -18.62
CA ASP A 738 -14.41 8.52 -17.88
C ASP A 738 -14.06 8.04 -16.47
N ILE A 739 -12.99 7.25 -16.35
CA ILE A 739 -12.52 6.77 -15.05
C ILE A 739 -12.00 7.94 -14.21
N ALA A 740 -11.21 8.85 -14.79
CA ALA A 740 -10.68 9.99 -14.05
C ALA A 740 -11.79 10.88 -13.46
N HIS A 741 -12.81 11.21 -14.26
CA HIS A 741 -13.97 11.96 -13.77
C HIS A 741 -14.77 11.20 -12.71
N ALA A 742 -15.00 9.89 -12.90
CA ALA A 742 -15.72 9.09 -11.90
C ALA A 742 -14.94 9.00 -10.57
N MET A 743 -13.61 8.92 -10.62
CA MET A 743 -12.75 8.95 -9.44
C MET A 743 -12.73 10.34 -8.79
N ALA A 744 -12.75 11.42 -9.57
CA ALA A 744 -12.82 12.79 -9.03
C ALA A 744 -14.13 13.07 -8.29
N ARG A 745 -15.26 12.53 -8.78
CA ARG A 745 -16.57 12.57 -8.09
C ARG A 745 -16.58 11.71 -6.83
N SER A 746 -15.97 10.53 -6.91
CA SER A 746 -15.79 9.64 -5.77
C SER A 746 -14.98 10.31 -4.66
N ASN A 747 -13.92 11.03 -5.01
CA ASN A 747 -13.09 11.75 -4.04
C ASN A 747 -13.86 12.91 -3.37
N ARG A 748 -14.71 13.62 -4.12
CA ARG A 748 -15.63 14.63 -3.56
C ARG A 748 -16.54 14.03 -2.50
N VAL A 749 -17.23 12.94 -2.84
CA VAL A 749 -18.12 12.27 -1.88
C VAL A 749 -17.33 11.77 -0.67
N ARG A 750 -16.16 11.13 -0.88
CA ARG A 750 -15.28 10.75 0.23
C ARG A 750 -14.95 11.94 1.15
N HIS A 751 -14.52 13.07 0.59
CA HIS A 751 -14.19 14.28 1.35
C HIS A 751 -15.36 14.75 2.22
N LEU A 752 -16.54 14.90 1.61
CA LEU A 752 -17.74 15.35 2.30
C LEU A 752 -18.17 14.38 3.42
N LEU A 753 -18.19 13.08 3.11
CA LEU A 753 -18.61 12.06 4.07
C LEU A 753 -17.61 11.90 5.21
N ASN A 754 -16.32 12.18 4.97
CA ASN A 754 -15.31 12.23 6.00
C ASN A 754 -15.33 13.50 6.85
N GLY A 755 -16.36 14.35 6.72
CA GLY A 755 -16.45 15.60 7.47
C GLY A 755 -15.43 16.64 7.01
N GLY A 756 -14.86 16.46 5.82
CA GLY A 756 -13.93 17.40 5.22
C GLY A 756 -14.57 18.77 5.03
N VAL A 757 -13.78 19.81 5.30
CA VAL A 757 -14.23 21.20 5.18
C VAL A 757 -13.88 21.77 3.80
N PHE A 758 -14.69 22.71 3.33
CA PHE A 758 -14.49 23.41 2.06
C PHE A 758 -15.04 24.83 2.14
N TRP A 759 -14.56 25.71 1.27
CA TRP A 759 -14.89 27.13 1.28
C TRP A 759 -16.25 27.42 0.62
N THR A 760 -17.08 28.24 1.28
CA THR A 760 -18.48 28.48 0.89
C THR A 760 -18.82 29.95 0.62
N LYS A 761 -17.86 30.88 0.71
CA LYS A 761 -18.16 32.31 0.53
C LYS A 761 -18.74 32.58 -0.87
N PRO A 762 -19.91 33.24 -0.98
CA PRO A 762 -20.43 33.69 -2.26
C PRO A 762 -19.45 34.66 -2.91
N MET A 763 -19.07 34.43 -4.17
CA MET A 763 -18.30 35.43 -4.94
C MET A 763 -19.18 36.67 -5.07
N GLN A 764 -18.72 37.80 -4.51
CA GLN A 764 -19.29 39.09 -4.87
C GLN A 764 -19.02 39.29 -6.37
N LEU A 765 -20.08 39.43 -7.17
CA LEU A 765 -19.96 39.91 -8.54
C LEU A 765 -19.24 41.26 -8.47
N GLU A 766 -18.05 41.35 -9.08
CA GLU A 766 -17.41 42.65 -9.27
C GLU A 766 -18.42 43.61 -9.92
N PRO A 767 -18.57 44.85 -9.42
CA PRO A 767 -19.48 45.80 -10.01
C PRO A 767 -18.97 46.12 -11.41
N THR A 768 -19.73 45.69 -12.42
CA THR A 768 -19.48 45.96 -13.83
C THR A 768 -19.41 47.46 -14.06
N LEU A 769 -18.20 48.01 -14.11
CA LEU A 769 -17.94 49.33 -14.64
C LEU A 769 -16.93 49.18 -15.78
N SER A 770 -17.40 49.56 -16.97
CA SER A 770 -16.77 49.60 -18.29
C SER A 770 -16.81 48.31 -19.16
N PRO A 771 -17.35 48.39 -20.39
CA PRO A 771 -17.35 47.27 -21.33
C PRO A 771 -15.95 47.15 -21.96
N ALA A 772 -15.16 46.19 -21.48
CA ALA A 772 -13.94 45.75 -22.16
C ALA A 772 -14.30 44.87 -23.39
N PRO A 773 -13.46 44.87 -24.44
CA PRO A 773 -13.81 44.27 -25.73
C PRO A 773 -13.86 42.74 -25.63
N VAL A 774 -14.88 42.17 -26.28
CA VAL A 774 -15.19 40.75 -26.52
C VAL A 774 -14.00 39.80 -26.27
N ALA A 775 -13.85 39.36 -25.02
CA ALA A 775 -12.98 38.25 -24.64
C ALA A 775 -13.70 36.92 -24.89
N SER A 776 -12.96 35.93 -25.37
CA SER A 776 -13.45 34.62 -25.82
C SER A 776 -14.39 33.94 -24.81
N LYS A 777 -15.59 33.59 -25.26
CA LYS A 777 -16.43 32.57 -24.61
C LYS A 777 -15.64 31.25 -24.57
N ASN A 778 -15.61 30.57 -23.41
CA ASN A 778 -14.96 29.28 -23.11
C ASN A 778 -13.66 29.32 -22.27
N LYS A 779 -13.61 30.07 -21.17
CA LYS A 779 -12.72 29.67 -20.06
C LYS A 779 -13.53 28.87 -19.03
N PRO A 780 -13.13 27.64 -18.68
CA PRO A 780 -13.78 26.89 -17.61
C PRO A 780 -13.69 27.69 -16.30
N LEU A 781 -14.77 27.66 -15.52
CA LEU A 781 -14.80 28.26 -14.18
C LEU A 781 -13.82 27.51 -13.26
N LYS A 782 -12.96 28.26 -12.57
CA LYS A 782 -11.89 27.71 -11.71
C LYS A 782 -12.46 27.09 -10.44
N THR A 783 -11.85 26.00 -9.96
CA THR A 783 -12.23 25.38 -8.67
C THR A 783 -11.76 26.21 -7.48
N ILE A 784 -12.17 25.82 -6.27
CA ILE A 784 -11.63 26.38 -5.02
C ILE A 784 -10.09 26.30 -4.96
N TYR A 785 -9.50 25.16 -5.33
CA TYR A 785 -8.05 24.94 -5.21
C TYR A 785 -7.22 25.79 -6.18
N GLU A 786 -7.70 25.99 -7.41
CA GLU A 786 -7.07 26.94 -8.34
C GLU A 786 -7.18 28.40 -7.85
N ARG A 787 -8.30 28.76 -7.22
CA ARG A 787 -8.48 30.12 -6.68
C ARG A 787 -7.63 30.36 -5.43
N LEU A 788 -7.46 29.34 -4.59
CA LEU A 788 -6.54 29.35 -3.45
C LEU A 788 -5.11 29.63 -3.90
N LEU A 789 -4.65 29.00 -4.99
CA LEU A 789 -3.34 29.25 -5.58
C LEU A 789 -3.18 30.69 -6.10
N GLU A 790 -4.25 31.31 -6.61
CA GLU A 790 -4.19 32.66 -7.18
C GLU A 790 -4.27 33.78 -6.15
N ASN A 791 -5.06 33.61 -5.09
CA ASN A 791 -5.21 34.62 -4.04
C ASN A 791 -5.57 34.00 -2.68
N PRO A 792 -4.60 33.43 -1.95
CA PRO A 792 -4.84 32.73 -0.68
C PRO A 792 -5.43 33.63 0.41
N LEU A 793 -5.10 34.93 0.40
CA LEU A 793 -5.55 35.90 1.40
C LEU A 793 -7.07 36.08 1.46
N GLN A 794 -7.80 35.69 0.41
CA GLN A 794 -9.27 35.74 0.41
C GLN A 794 -9.91 34.59 1.19
N PHE A 795 -9.15 33.56 1.54
CA PHE A 795 -9.61 32.30 2.11
C PHE A 795 -9.22 32.10 3.58
N THR A 796 -8.73 33.16 4.24
CA THR A 796 -8.23 33.11 5.62
C THR A 796 -9.33 33.16 6.67
N ASP A 797 -10.54 33.62 6.33
CA ASP A 797 -11.63 33.76 7.30
C ASP A 797 -12.27 32.39 7.61
N PRO A 798 -12.07 31.84 8.82
CA PRO A 798 -12.51 30.48 9.18
C PRO A 798 -14.02 30.29 9.04
N ILE A 799 -14.82 31.37 9.09
CA ILE A 799 -16.28 31.27 9.08
C ILE A 799 -16.83 30.66 7.78
N PHE A 800 -16.11 30.77 6.67
CA PHE A 800 -16.54 30.26 5.36
C PHE A 800 -16.04 28.85 5.07
N TRP A 801 -15.19 28.27 5.91
CA TRP A 801 -14.82 26.86 5.83
C TRP A 801 -15.86 26.02 6.56
N LYS A 802 -16.66 25.27 5.80
CA LYS A 802 -17.78 24.48 6.33
C LYS A 802 -17.66 23.03 5.92
N SER A 803 -18.11 22.13 6.78
CA SER A 803 -18.29 20.71 6.47
C SER A 803 -19.70 20.45 5.95
N ALA A 804 -19.95 19.22 5.49
CA ALA A 804 -21.32 18.73 5.34
C ALA A 804 -22.08 18.84 6.69
N SER A 805 -23.38 19.07 6.59
CA SER A 805 -24.31 19.16 7.72
C SER A 805 -24.32 17.88 8.56
N LYS A 806 -24.63 18.01 9.85
CA LYS A 806 -24.70 16.85 10.77
C LYS A 806 -25.77 15.84 10.35
N ASP A 807 -26.91 16.30 9.84
CA ASP A 807 -27.99 15.40 9.43
C ASP A 807 -27.63 14.63 8.15
N ALA A 808 -26.91 15.24 7.19
CA ALA A 808 -26.37 14.50 6.05
C ALA A 808 -25.36 13.43 6.48
N LEU A 809 -24.47 13.72 7.43
CA LEU A 809 -23.53 12.75 7.96
C LEU A 809 -24.21 11.64 8.79
N ALA A 810 -25.31 11.96 9.48
CA ALA A 810 -26.08 10.99 10.26
C ALA A 810 -26.68 9.87 9.40
N LEU A 811 -26.96 10.14 8.11
CA LEU A 811 -27.43 9.11 7.16
C LEU A 811 -26.46 7.93 7.04
N LEU A 812 -25.16 8.16 7.25
CA LEU A 812 -24.14 7.12 7.13
C LEU A 812 -24.22 6.05 8.23
N THR A 813 -24.84 6.38 9.36
CA THR A 813 -25.03 5.43 10.48
C THR A 813 -26.14 4.41 10.17
N ILE A 814 -27.00 4.69 9.20
CA ILE A 814 -28.10 3.80 8.83
C ILE A 814 -27.53 2.47 8.33
N LEU A 815 -27.90 1.38 9.00
CA LEU A 815 -27.42 0.03 8.71
C LEU A 815 -25.88 -0.13 8.76
N ASN A 816 -25.17 0.77 9.46
CA ASN A 816 -23.71 0.88 9.49
C ASN A 816 -23.13 1.03 8.07
N PHE A 817 -23.72 1.92 7.26
CA PHE A 817 -23.32 2.14 5.87
C PHE A 817 -21.87 2.63 5.77
N ASP A 818 -21.48 3.53 6.66
CA ASP A 818 -20.09 3.98 6.84
C ASP A 818 -19.09 2.84 7.02
N VAL A 819 -19.35 1.92 7.94
CA VAL A 819 -18.50 0.76 8.23
C VAL A 819 -18.46 -0.18 7.03
N LYS A 820 -19.62 -0.46 6.42
CA LYS A 820 -19.76 -1.50 5.39
C LYS A 820 -19.32 -1.09 4.00
N LEU A 821 -19.50 0.17 3.62
CA LEU A 821 -19.28 0.65 2.23
C LEU A 821 -18.25 1.77 2.10
N LEU A 822 -17.99 2.52 3.17
CA LEU A 822 -16.93 3.52 3.17
C LEU A 822 -15.67 3.02 3.86
N GLY A 823 -15.69 1.80 4.42
CA GLY A 823 -14.57 1.26 5.17
C GLY A 823 -14.23 2.08 6.42
N ARG A 824 -15.15 2.91 6.91
CA ARG A 824 -15.07 3.56 8.23
C ARG A 824 -15.38 2.52 9.29
N GLY A 825 -14.59 1.44 9.34
CA GLY A 825 -14.47 0.69 10.57
C GLY A 825 -13.98 1.68 11.61
N HIS A 826 -14.62 1.69 12.78
CA HIS A 826 -14.17 2.40 13.97
C HIS A 826 -12.64 2.57 13.89
N ASP A 827 -12.11 3.79 14.11
CA ASP A 827 -10.79 3.91 14.76
C ASP A 827 -10.79 2.75 15.72
N GLU A 828 -9.93 1.73 15.53
CA GLU A 828 -9.96 0.57 16.40
C GLU A 828 -9.95 1.21 17.78
N VAL A 829 -11.11 1.23 18.46
CA VAL A 829 -11.19 1.68 19.82
C VAL A 829 -10.38 0.56 20.38
N GLU A 830 -9.07 0.79 20.58
CA GLU A 830 -8.13 -0.23 20.98
C GLU A 830 -8.83 -0.89 22.13
N GLU A 831 -9.46 -2.05 21.87
CA GLU A 831 -10.43 -2.55 22.83
C GLU A 831 -9.55 -2.96 23.98
N ASP A 832 -9.62 -2.17 25.06
CA ASP A 832 -8.57 -2.09 26.07
C ASP A 832 -8.12 -3.51 26.41
N SER A 833 -6.83 -3.81 26.27
CA SER A 833 -6.34 -5.19 26.39
C SER A 833 -6.85 -5.86 27.67
N GLY A 834 -7.60 -6.94 27.49
CA GLY A 834 -8.34 -7.63 28.53
C GLY A 834 -9.85 -7.42 28.46
N SER A 835 -10.37 -6.61 27.55
CA SER A 835 -11.80 -6.46 27.28
C SER A 835 -12.44 -7.81 26.95
N VAL A 836 -13.62 -8.09 27.51
CA VAL A 836 -14.34 -9.35 27.30
C VAL A 836 -15.50 -9.18 26.33
N ALA A 837 -15.71 -10.18 25.48
CA ALA A 837 -16.81 -10.19 24.51
C ALA A 837 -17.72 -11.42 24.64
N GLY A 838 -18.94 -11.25 24.13
CA GLY A 838 -20.01 -12.25 24.14
C GLY A 838 -20.92 -12.20 25.36
N VAL A 839 -21.90 -13.11 25.40
CA VAL A 839 -22.89 -13.20 26.49
C VAL A 839 -22.25 -13.90 27.69
N PRO A 840 -22.14 -13.25 28.87
CA PRO A 840 -21.56 -13.87 30.05
C PRO A 840 -22.47 -14.95 30.63
N THR A 841 -21.87 -15.90 31.35
CA THR A 841 -22.62 -16.83 32.20
C THR A 841 -23.23 -16.13 33.42
N ALA A 842 -24.23 -16.77 34.03
CA ALA A 842 -24.78 -16.30 35.30
C ALA A 842 -23.69 -16.30 36.38
N PRO A 843 -23.67 -15.30 37.30
CA PRO A 843 -22.71 -15.27 38.39
C PRO A 843 -22.70 -16.55 39.21
N ALA A 844 -21.52 -17.13 39.39
CA ALA A 844 -21.29 -18.30 40.22
C ALA A 844 -20.13 -18.06 41.20
N PRO A 845 -20.09 -18.72 42.37
CA PRO A 845 -18.96 -18.62 43.29
C PRO A 845 -17.63 -18.97 42.62
N LEU A 846 -16.54 -18.27 42.97
CA LEU A 846 -15.20 -18.49 42.44
C LEU A 846 -14.75 -19.96 42.60
N SER A 847 -15.18 -20.66 43.65
CA SER A 847 -14.91 -22.10 43.85
C SER A 847 -15.48 -23.02 42.76
N GLN A 848 -16.43 -22.54 41.96
CA GLN A 848 -17.00 -23.29 40.84
C GLN A 848 -16.18 -23.15 39.54
N THR A 849 -15.23 -22.22 39.49
CA THR A 849 -14.34 -22.02 38.33
C THR A 849 -13.45 -23.23 38.09
N ILE A 850 -13.03 -23.41 36.84
CA ILE A 850 -12.13 -24.49 36.42
C ILE A 850 -10.80 -24.37 37.17
N PHE A 851 -10.28 -23.16 37.34
CA PHE A 851 -9.07 -22.94 38.13
C PHE A 851 -9.23 -23.42 39.57
N ALA A 852 -10.28 -22.97 40.28
CA ALA A 852 -10.46 -23.32 41.69
C ALA A 852 -10.63 -24.83 41.89
N LYS A 853 -11.31 -25.53 40.98
CA LYS A 853 -11.48 -26.99 41.01
C LYS A 853 -10.19 -27.76 40.74
N LYS A 854 -9.22 -27.16 40.07
CA LYS A 854 -7.94 -27.78 39.68
C LYS A 854 -6.76 -27.30 40.53
N ASN A 855 -6.97 -26.27 41.35
CA ASN A 855 -5.96 -25.75 42.26
C ASN A 855 -5.84 -26.64 43.50
N PRO A 856 -4.63 -27.15 43.83
CA PRO A 856 -4.41 -27.96 45.04
C PRO A 856 -4.68 -27.24 46.36
N PHE A 857 -4.78 -25.90 46.37
CA PHE A 857 -5.09 -25.06 47.54
C PHE A 857 -6.54 -24.55 47.54
N GLN A 858 -7.49 -25.33 47.00
CA GLN A 858 -8.90 -24.94 46.86
C GLN A 858 -9.53 -24.35 48.15
N ASN A 859 -9.06 -24.79 49.33
CA ASN A 859 -9.58 -24.38 50.64
C ASN A 859 -9.15 -22.96 51.07
N GLU A 860 -8.23 -22.32 50.35
CA GLU A 860 -7.72 -20.96 50.66
C GLU A 860 -8.36 -19.86 49.78
N LEU A 861 -9.22 -20.24 48.83
CA LEU A 861 -9.92 -19.29 47.96
C LEU A 861 -11.18 -18.72 48.65
N ASP A 862 -11.36 -17.40 48.57
CA ASP A 862 -12.52 -16.72 49.13
C ASP A 862 -13.82 -17.12 48.40
N ASN A 863 -14.64 -17.93 49.08
CA ASN A 863 -15.94 -18.40 48.58
C ASN A 863 -17.01 -17.30 48.48
N SER A 864 -16.76 -16.10 49.00
CA SER A 864 -17.69 -14.97 48.91
C SER A 864 -17.63 -14.25 47.54
N LEU A 865 -16.54 -14.45 46.78
CA LEU A 865 -16.36 -13.84 45.47
C LEU A 865 -17.22 -14.54 44.40
N MET A 866 -18.05 -13.77 43.72
CA MET A 866 -18.83 -14.22 42.57
C MET A 866 -18.09 -13.91 41.27
N CYS A 867 -18.16 -14.79 40.28
CA CYS A 867 -17.51 -14.67 38.99
C CYS A 867 -18.49 -14.98 37.85
N ARG A 868 -18.30 -14.30 36.72
CA ARG A 868 -18.87 -14.67 35.42
C ARG A 868 -17.77 -15.18 34.51
N THR A 869 -18.15 -16.02 33.55
CA THR A 869 -17.24 -16.48 32.49
C THR A 869 -17.67 -15.97 31.13
N TYR A 870 -16.70 -15.69 30.28
CA TYR A 870 -16.88 -15.17 28.92
C TYR A 870 -16.31 -16.13 27.87
N ASN A 871 -16.74 -15.97 26.62
CA ASN A 871 -16.29 -16.82 25.50
C ASN A 871 -14.94 -16.38 24.92
N SER A 872 -14.64 -15.09 25.02
CA SER A 872 -13.44 -14.48 24.46
C SER A 872 -12.94 -13.27 25.25
N VAL A 873 -11.67 -12.94 25.02
CA VAL A 873 -10.98 -11.78 25.57
C VAL A 873 -10.05 -11.18 24.51
N PHE A 874 -9.96 -9.86 24.44
CA PHE A 874 -9.04 -9.16 23.54
C PHE A 874 -7.63 -9.05 24.13
N LEU A 875 -6.62 -9.39 23.34
CA LEU A 875 -5.21 -9.39 23.73
C LEU A 875 -4.51 -8.08 23.34
N GLN A 876 -3.33 -7.82 23.91
CA GLN A 876 -2.48 -6.69 23.50
C GLN A 876 -2.06 -6.75 22.02
N SER A 877 -2.04 -7.94 21.42
CA SER A 877 -1.78 -8.11 19.99
C SER A 877 -2.93 -7.66 19.08
N GLY A 878 -4.08 -7.25 19.63
CA GLY A 878 -5.32 -7.03 18.89
C GLY A 878 -6.05 -8.33 18.51
N ASP A 879 -5.56 -9.48 18.97
CA ASP A 879 -6.23 -10.76 18.74
C ASP A 879 -7.38 -10.96 19.73
N GLU A 880 -8.54 -11.39 19.24
CA GLU A 880 -9.59 -11.96 20.09
C GLU A 880 -9.24 -13.43 20.39
N ALA A 881 -8.99 -13.74 21.65
CA ALA A 881 -8.64 -15.07 22.12
C ALA A 881 -9.86 -15.78 22.71
N PHE A 882 -10.22 -16.93 22.14
CA PHE A 882 -11.36 -17.74 22.57
C PHE A 882 -10.95 -18.85 23.53
N ILE A 883 -11.92 -19.36 24.31
CA ILE A 883 -11.73 -20.63 25.04
C ILE A 883 -11.25 -21.71 24.05
N GLN A 884 -10.34 -22.58 24.50
CA GLN A 884 -9.63 -23.61 23.73
C GLN A 884 -8.56 -23.09 22.76
N ASN A 885 -8.41 -21.78 22.56
CA ASN A 885 -7.27 -21.24 21.81
C ASN A 885 -5.96 -21.49 22.56
N TRP A 886 -4.91 -21.63 21.77
CA TRP A 886 -3.55 -21.70 22.28
C TRP A 886 -2.95 -20.31 22.28
N ILE A 887 -2.14 -20.01 23.28
CA ILE A 887 -1.54 -18.70 23.47
C ILE A 887 -0.06 -18.81 23.85
N VAL A 888 0.66 -17.72 23.63
CA VAL A 888 1.96 -17.45 24.26
C VAL A 888 1.75 -16.42 25.36
N TRP A 889 2.26 -16.67 26.56
CA TRP A 889 2.33 -15.67 27.62
C TRP A 889 3.71 -15.66 28.28
N ASN A 890 4.00 -14.56 28.93
CA ASN A 890 5.27 -14.31 29.60
C ASN A 890 5.20 -14.80 31.06
N ARG A 891 5.88 -15.91 31.36
CA ARG A 891 5.92 -16.46 32.73
C ARG A 891 7.09 -15.86 33.51
N SER A 892 6.79 -15.19 34.62
CA SER A 892 7.80 -14.73 35.57
C SER A 892 8.29 -15.90 36.43
N THR A 893 9.59 -16.18 36.37
CA THR A 893 10.28 -17.01 37.37
C THR A 893 10.96 -16.04 38.33
N GLY A 894 10.70 -16.13 39.65
CA GLY A 894 10.97 -15.11 40.70
C GLY A 894 12.34 -14.39 40.78
N ASN A 895 13.25 -14.59 39.82
CA ASN A 895 14.51 -13.87 39.59
C ASN A 895 14.41 -12.79 38.48
N SER A 896 13.22 -12.22 38.22
CA SER A 896 12.96 -11.23 37.15
C SER A 896 13.18 -11.72 35.71
N THR A 897 13.44 -13.00 35.48
CA THR A 897 13.53 -13.59 34.15
C THR A 897 12.15 -13.98 33.65
N VAL A 898 11.81 -13.50 32.45
CA VAL A 898 10.54 -13.79 31.76
C VAL A 898 10.79 -14.89 30.72
N ILE A 899 9.99 -15.96 30.77
CA ILE A 899 10.11 -17.08 29.83
C ILE A 899 8.81 -17.15 29.01
N PRO A 900 8.89 -16.94 27.67
CA PRO A 900 7.76 -17.18 26.78
C PRO A 900 7.30 -18.63 26.90
N THR A 901 6.03 -18.83 27.25
CA THR A 901 5.45 -20.16 27.54
C THR A 901 4.18 -20.35 26.71
N VAL A 902 3.97 -21.58 26.20
CA VAL A 902 2.77 -21.96 25.44
C VAL A 902 1.76 -22.66 26.34
N GLY A 903 0.48 -22.50 26.03
CA GLY A 903 -0.58 -23.20 26.73
C GLY A 903 -1.95 -22.85 26.17
N ARG A 904 -2.99 -23.44 26.75
CA ARG A 904 -4.34 -23.43 26.21
C ARG A 904 -5.31 -22.74 27.16
N ILE A 905 -6.07 -21.79 26.66
CA ILE A 905 -7.13 -21.13 27.43
C ILE A 905 -8.22 -22.16 27.73
N VAL A 906 -8.58 -22.30 29.01
CA VAL A 906 -9.67 -23.18 29.45
C VAL A 906 -10.84 -22.41 30.04
N GLU A 907 -10.62 -21.20 30.54
CA GLU A 907 -11.65 -20.36 31.16
C GLU A 907 -11.21 -18.89 31.12
N ILE A 908 -12.15 -17.99 30.91
CA ILE A 908 -11.95 -16.54 30.98
C ILE A 908 -12.93 -16.03 32.03
N GLY A 909 -12.41 -15.45 33.12
CA GLY A 909 -13.19 -15.10 34.30
C GLY A 909 -13.18 -13.60 34.59
N GLN A 910 -14.33 -13.09 35.02
CA GLN A 910 -14.50 -11.72 35.53
C GLN A 910 -15.16 -11.77 36.91
N VAL A 911 -14.51 -11.17 37.90
CA VAL A 911 -15.00 -11.08 39.28
C VAL A 911 -16.05 -9.98 39.36
N VAL A 912 -17.21 -10.30 39.93
CA VAL A 912 -18.33 -9.38 40.13
C VAL A 912 -17.95 -8.33 41.18
N ARG A 913 -18.27 -7.06 40.90
CA ARG A 913 -17.92 -5.84 41.64
C ARG A 913 -16.42 -5.51 41.67
N SER A 914 -15.62 -6.09 40.78
CA SER A 914 -14.20 -5.75 40.64
C SER A 914 -14.00 -4.50 39.75
N ASP A 915 -12.83 -3.86 39.84
CA ASP A 915 -12.45 -2.78 38.92
C ASP A 915 -12.46 -3.26 37.45
N ALA A 916 -12.15 -4.54 37.23
CA ALA A 916 -12.22 -5.15 35.90
C ALA A 916 -13.66 -5.22 35.36
N GLU A 917 -14.67 -5.50 36.21
CA GLU A 917 -16.08 -5.45 35.80
C GLU A 917 -16.50 -4.03 35.38
N HIS A 918 -16.10 -3.02 36.16
CA HIS A 918 -16.42 -1.61 35.85
C HIS A 918 -15.83 -1.16 34.51
N LYS A 919 -14.72 -1.78 34.08
CA LYS A 919 -14.06 -1.52 32.79
C LYS A 919 -14.48 -2.47 31.67
N GLY A 920 -15.35 -3.45 31.93
CA GLY A 920 -15.73 -4.46 30.94
C GLY A 920 -14.60 -5.44 30.58
N MET A 921 -13.66 -5.68 31.50
CA MET A 921 -12.45 -6.48 31.30
C MET A 921 -12.49 -7.82 32.07
N ALA A 922 -11.74 -8.81 31.59
CA ALA A 922 -11.47 -10.04 32.32
C ALA A 922 -10.59 -9.76 33.54
N SER A 923 -10.95 -10.36 34.68
CA SER A 923 -10.10 -10.34 35.88
C SER A 923 -8.95 -11.33 35.77
N PHE A 924 -9.17 -12.48 35.11
CA PHE A 924 -8.17 -13.51 34.93
C PHE A 924 -8.49 -14.42 33.73
N VAL A 925 -7.46 -15.08 33.22
CA VAL A 925 -7.57 -16.17 32.25
C VAL A 925 -6.95 -17.42 32.86
N THR A 926 -7.71 -18.51 32.92
CA THR A 926 -7.18 -19.81 33.33
C THR A 926 -6.57 -20.51 32.13
N VAL A 927 -5.28 -20.83 32.24
CA VAL A 927 -4.50 -21.44 31.17
C VAL A 927 -3.97 -22.79 31.62
N ARG A 928 -4.19 -23.83 30.80
CA ARG A 928 -3.54 -25.13 30.97
C ARG A 928 -2.15 -25.06 30.32
N ARG A 929 -1.10 -25.22 31.13
CA ARG A 929 0.28 -25.05 30.67
C ARG A 929 0.69 -26.18 29.74
N ALA A 930 1.50 -25.84 28.74
CA ALA A 930 2.20 -26.82 27.93
C ALA A 930 3.73 -26.70 28.10
N ILE A 931 4.42 -27.83 27.97
CA ILE A 931 5.88 -27.87 27.92
C ILE A 931 6.28 -27.90 26.46
N THR A 932 7.26 -27.08 26.12
CA THR A 932 7.85 -27.05 24.79
C THR A 932 9.04 -27.99 24.74
N GLY A 933 8.96 -29.02 23.89
CA GLY A 933 9.99 -30.04 23.70
C GLY A 933 11.06 -29.66 22.68
N GLU A 934 11.76 -30.68 22.20
CA GLU A 934 12.79 -30.58 21.16
C GLU A 934 12.22 -30.20 19.79
N TRP A 935 13.10 -29.83 18.85
CA TRP A 935 12.71 -29.60 17.47
C TRP A 935 12.45 -30.93 16.75
N HIS A 936 11.23 -31.09 16.23
CA HIS A 936 10.85 -32.25 15.44
C HIS A 936 11.71 -32.34 14.17
N SER A 937 12.34 -33.50 13.95
CA SER A 937 13.34 -33.70 12.89
C SER A 937 12.83 -33.36 11.48
N ARG A 938 11.54 -33.65 11.21
CA ARG A 938 10.95 -33.46 9.87
C ARG A 938 10.33 -32.09 9.67
N TYR A 939 9.70 -31.52 10.70
CA TYR A 939 9.05 -30.22 10.59
C TYR A 939 10.01 -29.05 10.87
N GLY A 940 11.07 -29.28 11.67
CA GLY A 940 11.97 -28.22 12.13
C GLY A 940 11.32 -27.27 13.14
N MET A 941 10.21 -27.67 13.75
CA MET A 941 9.41 -26.90 14.70
C MET A 941 9.29 -27.67 16.02
N ARG A 942 9.00 -26.98 17.12
CA ARG A 942 9.01 -27.61 18.45
C ARG A 942 7.76 -28.43 18.72
N GLU A 943 7.96 -29.57 19.36
CA GLU A 943 6.90 -30.38 19.94
C GLU A 943 6.32 -29.74 21.21
N ILE A 944 5.06 -30.05 21.50
CA ILE A 944 4.36 -29.53 22.67
C ILE A 944 3.62 -30.65 23.37
N GLU A 945 3.71 -30.66 24.70
CA GLU A 945 2.96 -31.56 25.56
C GLU A 945 2.12 -30.77 26.57
N LEU A 946 0.81 -31.06 26.64
CA LEU A 946 -0.07 -30.46 27.66
C LEU A 946 0.19 -31.07 29.02
N THR A 947 0.53 -30.22 29.99
CA THR A 947 0.71 -30.65 31.38
C THR A 947 -0.64 -30.80 32.10
N THR A 948 -0.61 -31.28 33.34
CA THR A 948 -1.75 -31.25 34.27
C THR A 948 -1.85 -29.93 35.04
N GLU A 949 -0.93 -29.00 34.81
CA GLU A 949 -0.83 -27.74 35.54
C GLU A 949 -1.74 -26.66 34.95
N TYR A 950 -2.49 -25.99 35.81
CA TYR A 950 -3.37 -24.86 35.49
C TYR A 950 -2.86 -23.61 36.20
N GLN A 951 -2.78 -22.50 35.48
CA GLN A 951 -2.30 -21.22 36.01
C GLN A 951 -3.32 -20.12 35.74
N LEU A 952 -3.45 -19.19 36.68
CA LEU A 952 -4.11 -17.91 36.44
C LEU A 952 -3.12 -16.96 35.80
N VAL A 953 -3.49 -16.43 34.64
CA VAL A 953 -2.71 -15.46 33.88
C VAL A 953 -3.54 -14.20 33.76
N ARG A 954 -2.91 -13.03 33.93
CA ARG A 954 -3.58 -11.77 33.67
C ARG A 954 -3.72 -11.61 32.16
N PRO A 955 -4.85 -11.12 31.63
CA PRO A 955 -5.01 -10.92 30.19
C PRO A 955 -3.85 -10.14 29.55
N GLN A 956 -3.28 -9.17 30.27
CA GLN A 956 -2.17 -8.32 29.81
C GLN A 956 -0.83 -9.06 29.70
N ASP A 957 -0.65 -10.20 30.37
CA ASP A 957 0.58 -11.00 30.26
C ASP A 957 0.56 -11.92 29.03
N ILE A 958 -0.61 -12.09 28.41
CA ILE A 958 -0.81 -12.90 27.20
C ILE A 958 -0.38 -12.08 25.97
N GLN A 959 0.59 -12.60 25.23
CA GLN A 959 1.22 -11.91 24.12
C GLN A 959 0.43 -12.09 22.81
N CYS A 960 0.04 -13.32 22.48
CA CYS A 960 -0.69 -13.61 21.25
C CYS A 960 -1.35 -14.99 21.24
N VAL A 961 -2.26 -15.20 20.28
CA VAL A 961 -2.77 -16.53 19.92
C VAL A 961 -1.76 -17.27 19.03
N VAL A 962 -1.56 -18.57 19.26
CA VAL A 962 -0.63 -19.41 18.50
C VAL A 962 -1.33 -20.57 17.80
N ASN A 963 -0.90 -20.86 16.57
CA ASN A 963 -1.37 -21.98 15.78
C ASN A 963 -0.63 -23.27 16.16
N ILE A 964 -1.39 -24.29 16.55
CA ILE A 964 -0.88 -25.61 16.90
C ILE A 964 -1.41 -26.63 15.89
N GLN A 965 -0.49 -27.45 15.36
CA GLN A 965 -0.81 -28.55 14.45
C GLN A 965 -0.62 -29.90 15.14
N HIS A 966 -1.35 -30.91 14.68
CA HIS A 966 -1.12 -32.30 15.08
C HIS A 966 0.16 -32.85 14.43
N ASN A 967 0.92 -33.66 15.17
CA ASN A 967 2.08 -34.38 14.63
C ASN A 967 1.63 -35.58 13.78
N CYS A 968 1.12 -35.31 12.58
CA CYS A 968 0.67 -36.36 11.66
C CYS A 968 1.81 -37.27 11.18
N SER A 969 3.04 -36.75 11.14
CA SER A 969 4.19 -37.44 10.57
C SER A 969 4.61 -38.66 11.40
N ASP A 970 4.65 -38.53 12.72
CA ASP A 970 5.02 -39.63 13.62
C ASP A 970 3.86 -40.57 13.93
N ASN A 971 2.63 -40.03 13.99
CA ASN A 971 1.44 -40.83 14.32
C ASN A 971 0.83 -41.55 13.10
N GLY A 972 1.33 -41.31 11.89
CA GLY A 972 0.89 -42.01 10.68
C GLY A 972 -0.61 -41.83 10.37
N CYS A 973 -1.14 -40.62 10.58
CA CYS A 973 -2.58 -40.34 10.50
C CYS A 973 -3.17 -40.70 9.12
N PRO A 974 -4.18 -41.59 9.04
CA PRO A 974 -4.74 -42.03 7.78
C PRO A 974 -5.64 -40.96 7.14
N VAL A 975 -5.69 -40.96 5.81
CA VAL A 975 -6.64 -40.16 5.04
C VAL A 975 -7.86 -41.00 4.70
N LYS A 976 -9.03 -40.65 5.24
CA LYS A 976 -10.29 -41.38 5.06
C LYS A 976 -11.42 -40.48 4.56
N ARG A 977 -12.45 -41.08 3.94
CA ARG A 977 -13.65 -40.38 3.48
C ARG A 977 -14.64 -40.17 4.64
N THR A 978 -14.44 -39.13 5.43
CA THR A 978 -15.21 -38.89 6.67
C THR A 978 -16.07 -37.62 6.62
N ALA A 979 -15.58 -36.54 5.99
CA ALA A 979 -16.28 -35.26 5.97
C ALA A 979 -17.43 -35.25 4.96
N THR A 980 -18.60 -34.75 5.39
CA THR A 980 -19.75 -34.48 4.53
C THR A 980 -19.43 -33.33 3.58
N VAL A 981 -19.67 -33.52 2.28
CA VAL A 981 -19.50 -32.45 1.29
C VAL A 981 -20.75 -31.57 1.30
N MET A 982 -20.57 -30.27 1.47
CA MET A 982 -21.64 -29.30 1.23
C MET A 982 -21.75 -29.03 -0.27
N LYS A 983 -22.94 -29.21 -0.86
CA LYS A 983 -23.25 -28.84 -2.24
C LYS A 983 -24.42 -27.89 -2.24
N GLU A 984 -24.28 -26.74 -2.90
CA GLU A 984 -25.34 -25.71 -2.97
C GLU A 984 -25.84 -25.26 -1.58
N ARG A 985 -24.95 -25.29 -0.57
CA ARG A 985 -25.24 -25.02 0.85
C ARG A 985 -26.11 -26.08 1.56
N GLU A 986 -26.22 -27.28 0.99
CA GLU A 986 -26.89 -28.43 1.60
C GLU A 986 -25.91 -29.58 1.86
N GLU A 987 -26.18 -30.37 2.90
CA GLU A 987 -25.42 -31.58 3.21
C GLU A 987 -25.64 -32.64 2.13
N SER A 988 -24.57 -33.03 1.43
CA SER A 988 -24.62 -34.10 0.45
C SER A 988 -24.40 -35.48 1.10
N LYS A 989 -24.89 -36.54 0.45
CA LYS A 989 -24.50 -37.92 0.78
C LYS A 989 -23.03 -38.22 0.43
N GLU A 990 -22.40 -37.37 -0.38
CA GLU A 990 -20.99 -37.52 -0.74
C GLU A 990 -20.07 -37.21 0.45
N LYS A 991 -19.06 -38.07 0.60
CA LYS A 991 -17.98 -37.89 1.58
C LYS A 991 -16.68 -37.55 0.89
N GLU A 992 -15.92 -36.62 1.45
CA GLU A 992 -14.59 -36.25 0.98
C GLU A 992 -13.48 -36.70 1.93
N LEU A 993 -12.26 -36.76 1.37
CA LEU A 993 -11.07 -37.18 2.09
C LEU A 993 -10.67 -36.13 3.13
N ARG A 994 -10.40 -36.59 4.35
CA ARG A 994 -9.83 -35.84 5.46
C ARG A 994 -8.81 -36.68 6.21
N VAL A 995 -7.88 -36.00 6.86
CA VAL A 995 -6.97 -36.62 7.81
C VAL A 995 -7.74 -36.96 9.07
N GLU A 996 -7.64 -38.20 9.53
CA GLU A 996 -8.15 -38.63 10.82
C GLU A 996 -6.97 -38.73 11.79
N HIS A 997 -6.90 -37.85 12.78
CA HIS A 997 -5.78 -37.80 13.70
C HIS A 997 -5.78 -39.01 14.65
N VAL A 998 -4.66 -39.73 14.66
CA VAL A 998 -4.37 -40.78 15.65
C VAL A 998 -3.58 -40.13 16.77
N ASN A 999 -3.95 -40.40 18.03
CA ASN A 999 -3.36 -39.79 19.22
C ASN A 999 -3.41 -38.25 19.21
N SER A 1000 -4.52 -37.67 19.66
CA SER A 1000 -4.80 -36.23 19.59
C SER A 1000 -3.83 -35.34 20.38
N ASP A 1001 -3.04 -35.91 21.28
CA ASP A 1001 -2.20 -35.16 22.22
C ASP A 1001 -0.80 -34.86 21.68
N SER A 1002 -0.43 -35.44 20.54
CA SER A 1002 0.86 -35.19 19.88
C SER A 1002 0.80 -33.94 19.00
N LEU A 1003 1.46 -32.86 19.42
CA LEU A 1003 1.26 -31.51 18.91
C LEU A 1003 2.57 -30.79 18.57
N ILE A 1004 2.51 -29.87 17.61
CA ILE A 1004 3.64 -29.07 17.09
C ILE A 1004 3.25 -27.58 17.08
N VAL A 1005 4.14 -26.70 17.57
CA VAL A 1005 3.98 -25.24 17.42
C VAL A 1005 4.21 -24.88 15.95
N ASN A 1006 3.25 -24.25 15.29
CA ASN A 1006 3.48 -23.73 13.94
C ASN A 1006 4.26 -22.41 13.99
N THR A 1007 5.59 -22.48 13.89
CA THR A 1007 6.44 -21.29 13.87
C THR A 1007 6.48 -20.57 12.52
N ALA A 1008 5.79 -21.10 11.50
CA ALA A 1008 5.55 -20.43 10.22
C ALA A 1008 4.41 -19.42 10.28
N GLN A 1009 3.66 -19.36 11.39
CA GLN A 1009 2.63 -18.36 11.62
C GLN A 1009 3.19 -16.94 11.43
N MET A 1010 2.58 -16.18 10.52
CA MET A 1010 2.99 -14.81 10.18
C MET A 1010 2.40 -13.78 11.15
N ARG A 1011 1.15 -13.97 11.57
CA ARG A 1011 0.50 -13.09 12.56
C ARG A 1011 1.21 -13.22 13.90
N SER A 1012 1.56 -12.11 14.55
CA SER A 1012 2.22 -12.14 15.87
C SER A 1012 3.55 -12.93 15.85
N ALA A 1013 4.21 -13.01 14.69
CA ALA A 1013 5.42 -13.79 14.44
C ALA A 1013 6.60 -13.41 15.35
N ALA A 1014 6.71 -12.15 15.77
CA ALA A 1014 7.77 -11.67 16.65
C ALA A 1014 7.77 -12.42 17.99
N TYR A 1015 6.59 -12.68 18.56
CA TYR A 1015 6.42 -13.42 19.81
C TYR A 1015 6.74 -14.92 19.69
N LEU A 1016 6.78 -15.45 18.47
CA LEU A 1016 7.12 -16.86 18.20
C LEU A 1016 8.62 -17.10 17.99
N LYS A 1017 9.44 -16.04 17.95
CA LYS A 1017 10.89 -16.12 17.72
C LYS A 1017 11.59 -17.08 18.69
N ALA A 1018 11.20 -17.09 19.97
CA ALA A 1018 11.77 -17.97 20.99
C ALA A 1018 11.57 -19.48 20.70
N PHE A 1019 10.56 -19.83 19.89
CA PHE A 1019 10.24 -21.21 19.55
C PHE A 1019 10.88 -21.66 18.22
N ARG A 1020 11.45 -20.73 17.44
CA ARG A 1020 12.08 -21.03 16.15
C ARG A 1020 13.41 -21.76 16.34
N ARG A 1021 13.76 -22.55 15.33
CA ARG A 1021 15.09 -23.14 15.24
C ARG A 1021 16.10 -22.04 14.89
N PRO A 1022 17.20 -21.87 15.64
CA PRO A 1022 18.26 -20.95 15.25
C PRO A 1022 18.85 -21.36 13.91
N ILE A 1023 19.00 -20.39 13.00
CA ILE A 1023 19.73 -20.59 11.75
C ILE A 1023 21.22 -20.45 12.07
N ILE A 1024 21.95 -21.56 11.98
CA ILE A 1024 23.40 -21.61 12.11
C ILE A 1024 23.93 -21.81 10.69
N LEU A 1025 24.55 -20.75 10.13
CA LEU A 1025 25.17 -20.75 8.81
C LEU A 1025 26.58 -21.35 8.86
#